data_AF-A0A5C8EBT9-F1
#
_entry.id   AF-A0A5C8EBT9-F1
#
_cell.length_a   1.000
_cell.length_b   1.000
_cell.length_c   1.000
_cell.angle_alpha   90.00
_cell.angle_beta   90.00
_cell.angle_gamma   90.00
#
_symmetry.space_group_name_H-M   'P 1'
#
loop_
_entity.id
_entity.type
_entity.pdbx_description
1 polymer ?
#
loop_
_entity_poly.entity_id
_entity_poly.type
_entity_poly.pdbx_seq_one_letter_code
_entity_poly.pdbx_strand_id
1 'polypeptide(L)'
;MTEKIIHFSIDDCIEMFRDITINDYSSLFESKYFSFFKQLNEKYKACISLYIFIEYNNFNICKTTDKFKNEFIENSHWLKIGFHGYNENSNHVHNPKKAIKDYSIFLKEVYRFAGTYDIIDHIPRLHYYSGDLENLLNLKKIKHGIIGALSADDDRLNYYLNKNENIFLNNQFIYKDIVNDLLFVKTTIRVENIKDLSSVISSINLNENIILFTHERFLDDKNIRSNIIKIYEYALENNYSANFIERNNILNDFKIEKIKKFIDCYIPVTACNLRCEYCYITQTNRWSDTLPDFKYSPQYVRKALSKERLGGTCLLNMCAGGETLLHPYIIELLRELLEEGHYIWIITNGTLNKRFNEILKFPKELLYRLAFKFSFHYLQLKQLNNLDLFVDNVINVKKAGCSFSVEITPHDELIKYIDEIKEFSIKKFGALPHITVARKDNDKDKEILTNFSKKQYNEIWSIFNSKMFSFKLSTFQVKRKEFCYAGKWTYSLNMGNGLLKQCYSSFFNVNIFDDINTPIKEESIGKKCLEPHCYNSHAFLTFGTIPKLRTPFYYEMRNRVAEDGSEWLNPYMKEFCSHKLKENNTKNIFILREEKGREEKRREEKRREEKRREEKRREEKRREEKRREEKRSNI
;
A
#
# COMPACT_ATOMS: atom_id res chain seq x y z
N MET A 1 -4.69 -19.72 1.34
CA MET A 1 -5.18 -19.28 0.02
C MET A 1 -6.48 -18.55 0.27
N THR A 2 -6.60 -17.32 -0.22
CA THR A 2 -7.88 -16.59 -0.23
C THR A 2 -8.89 -17.39 -1.03
N GLU A 3 -10.10 -17.50 -0.51
CA GLU A 3 -11.22 -18.17 -1.20
C GLU A 3 -11.53 -17.44 -2.51
N LYS A 4 -11.66 -18.19 -3.62
CA LYS A 4 -11.97 -17.63 -4.93
C LYS A 4 -13.47 -17.49 -5.07
N ILE A 5 -13.96 -16.29 -5.37
CA ILE A 5 -15.40 -16.05 -5.42
C ILE A 5 -15.91 -15.84 -6.84
N ILE A 6 -17.14 -16.32 -7.10
CA ILE A 6 -17.97 -15.90 -8.23
C ILE A 6 -19.14 -15.06 -7.70
N HIS A 7 -19.29 -13.86 -8.24
CA HIS A 7 -20.37 -12.93 -7.93
C HIS A 7 -21.09 -12.53 -9.21
N PHE A 8 -22.42 -12.49 -9.17
CA PHE A 8 -23.25 -12.08 -10.30
C PHE A 8 -24.10 -10.87 -9.95
N SER A 9 -24.02 -9.82 -10.77
CA SER A 9 -24.84 -8.63 -10.64
C SER A 9 -25.65 -8.32 -11.89
N ILE A 10 -26.78 -7.64 -11.71
CA ILE A 10 -27.62 -7.15 -12.80
C ILE A 10 -27.74 -5.63 -12.68
N ASP A 11 -27.43 -4.91 -13.75
CA ASP A 11 -27.58 -3.45 -13.85
C ASP A 11 -28.94 -3.04 -14.40
N ASP A 12 -29.29 -1.77 -14.21
CA ASP A 12 -30.53 -1.14 -14.66
C ASP A 12 -31.81 -1.83 -14.15
N CYS A 13 -31.76 -2.45 -12.97
CA CYS A 13 -32.89 -3.22 -12.44
C CYS A 13 -34.04 -2.30 -12.04
N ILE A 14 -35.21 -2.46 -12.68
CA ILE A 14 -36.44 -1.79 -12.25
C ILE A 14 -37.70 -2.45 -12.81
N GLU A 15 -37.64 -3.00 -14.03
CA GLU A 15 -38.78 -3.66 -14.66
C GLU A 15 -39.14 -4.97 -13.94
N MET A 16 -38.18 -5.68 -13.33
CA MET A 16 -38.47 -6.84 -12.48
C MET A 16 -39.26 -6.46 -11.22
N PHE A 17 -39.06 -5.25 -10.69
CA PHE A 17 -39.83 -4.74 -9.55
C PHE A 17 -41.21 -4.25 -9.98
N ARG A 18 -41.33 -3.70 -11.19
CA ARG A 18 -42.61 -3.42 -11.83
C ARG A 18 -43.41 -4.70 -12.08
N ASP A 19 -42.78 -5.73 -12.64
CA ASP A 19 -43.38 -7.04 -12.94
C ASP A 19 -44.05 -7.65 -11.71
N ILE A 20 -43.34 -7.74 -10.59
CA ILE A 20 -43.91 -8.29 -9.34
C ILE A 20 -45.00 -7.40 -8.73
N THR A 21 -45.07 -6.12 -9.12
CA THR A 21 -46.06 -5.17 -8.60
C THR A 21 -47.37 -5.21 -9.36
N ILE A 22 -47.30 -5.36 -10.69
CA ILE A 22 -48.49 -5.30 -11.56
C ILE A 22 -49.14 -6.68 -11.77
N ASN A 23 -48.37 -7.75 -11.63
CA ASN A 23 -48.89 -9.12 -11.76
C ASN A 23 -49.28 -9.69 -10.40
N ASP A 24 -50.34 -10.49 -10.36
CA ASP A 24 -50.83 -11.11 -9.14
C ASP A 24 -50.14 -12.46 -8.86
N TYR A 25 -48.83 -12.42 -8.66
CA TYR A 25 -48.05 -13.60 -8.28
C TYR A 25 -48.30 -13.97 -6.82
N SER A 26 -48.42 -15.26 -6.50
CA SER A 26 -48.56 -15.73 -5.12
C SER A 26 -47.20 -15.82 -4.39
N SER A 27 -46.11 -15.92 -5.14
CA SER A 27 -44.72 -15.90 -4.64
C SER A 27 -43.85 -15.01 -5.54
N LEU A 28 -42.83 -14.39 -4.95
CA LEU A 28 -41.79 -13.64 -5.65
C LEU A 28 -41.20 -14.46 -6.82
N PHE A 29 -41.04 -15.76 -6.61
CA PHE A 29 -40.38 -16.68 -7.52
C PHE A 29 -41.27 -17.21 -8.66
N GLU A 30 -42.51 -16.75 -8.76
CA GLU A 30 -43.33 -16.93 -9.97
C GLU A 30 -42.95 -15.94 -11.08
N SER A 31 -42.32 -14.81 -10.72
CA SER A 31 -41.74 -13.89 -11.71
C SER A 31 -40.66 -14.58 -12.53
N LYS A 32 -40.68 -14.37 -13.85
CA LYS A 32 -39.68 -14.93 -14.78
C LYS A 32 -38.23 -14.53 -14.48
N TYR A 33 -38.03 -13.42 -13.76
CA TYR A 33 -36.70 -12.94 -13.35
C TYR A 33 -36.25 -13.65 -12.09
N PHE A 34 -37.03 -13.54 -11.01
CA PHE A 34 -36.70 -14.14 -9.71
C PHE A 34 -36.71 -15.66 -9.74
N SER A 35 -37.55 -16.30 -10.56
CA SER A 35 -37.52 -17.75 -10.79
C SER A 35 -36.17 -18.21 -11.34
N PHE A 36 -35.59 -17.48 -12.29
CA PHE A 36 -34.26 -17.79 -12.83
C PHE A 36 -33.17 -17.61 -11.78
N PHE A 37 -33.24 -16.55 -10.97
CA PHE A 37 -32.30 -16.32 -9.87
C PHE A 37 -32.36 -17.42 -8.81
N LYS A 38 -33.57 -17.88 -8.46
CA LYS A 38 -33.77 -19.01 -7.56
C LYS A 38 -33.20 -20.31 -8.13
N GLN A 39 -33.39 -20.59 -9.42
CA GLN A 39 -32.76 -21.75 -10.08
C GLN A 39 -31.24 -21.70 -9.99
N LEU A 40 -30.63 -20.53 -10.23
CA LEU A 40 -29.18 -20.35 -10.10
C LEU A 40 -28.72 -20.58 -8.64
N ASN A 41 -29.46 -20.09 -7.66
CA ASN A 41 -29.14 -20.30 -6.26
C ASN A 41 -29.29 -21.78 -5.84
N GLU A 42 -30.39 -22.42 -6.18
CA GLU A 42 -30.64 -23.81 -5.79
C GLU A 42 -29.57 -24.75 -6.36
N LYS A 43 -29.21 -24.56 -7.64
CA LYS A 43 -28.26 -25.42 -8.36
C LYS A 43 -26.79 -25.05 -8.11
N TYR A 44 -26.45 -23.76 -8.06
CA TYR A 44 -25.06 -23.29 -8.03
C TYR A 44 -24.70 -22.48 -6.77
N LYS A 45 -25.65 -22.33 -5.83
CA LYS A 45 -25.52 -21.45 -4.66
C LYS A 45 -25.23 -20.00 -5.02
N ALA A 46 -25.61 -19.58 -6.22
CA ALA A 46 -25.38 -18.24 -6.74
C ALA A 46 -25.82 -17.15 -5.74
N CYS A 47 -24.92 -16.19 -5.49
CA CYS A 47 -25.20 -14.93 -4.82
C CYS A 47 -25.41 -13.84 -5.88
N ILE A 48 -26.53 -13.14 -5.82
CA ILE A 48 -27.03 -12.27 -6.88
C ILE A 48 -27.29 -10.87 -6.33
N SER A 49 -26.75 -9.85 -6.99
CA SER A 49 -26.98 -8.44 -6.65
C SER A 49 -27.78 -7.72 -7.74
N LEU A 50 -28.86 -7.06 -7.35
CA LEU A 50 -29.74 -6.28 -8.23
C LEU A 50 -29.46 -4.79 -8.07
N TYR A 51 -28.90 -4.13 -9.07
CA TYR A 51 -28.56 -2.70 -9.00
C TYR A 51 -29.67 -1.86 -9.61
N ILE A 52 -30.39 -1.14 -8.76
CA ILE A 52 -31.66 -0.50 -9.13
C ILE A 52 -31.53 0.99 -9.44
N PHE A 53 -32.35 1.43 -10.39
CA PHE A 53 -32.74 2.83 -10.50
C PHE A 53 -33.91 3.13 -9.54
N ILE A 54 -33.98 4.36 -9.04
CA ILE A 54 -35.15 4.84 -8.29
C ILE A 54 -36.35 5.02 -9.23
N GLU A 55 -36.09 5.47 -10.45
CA GLU A 55 -37.10 5.77 -11.45
C GLU A 55 -36.59 5.43 -12.85
N TYR A 56 -37.44 4.80 -13.65
CA TYR A 56 -37.19 4.46 -15.05
C TYR A 56 -38.53 4.18 -15.74
N ASN A 57 -38.67 4.58 -17.00
CA ASN A 57 -39.87 4.31 -17.82
C ASN A 57 -41.22 4.57 -17.11
N ASN A 58 -41.34 5.68 -16.37
CA ASN A 58 -42.52 6.09 -15.58
C ASN A 58 -42.89 5.15 -14.40
N PHE A 59 -42.06 4.16 -14.09
CA PHE A 59 -42.14 3.40 -12.86
C PHE A 59 -41.16 3.97 -11.83
N ASN A 60 -41.60 4.06 -10.58
CA ASN A 60 -40.77 4.51 -9.46
C ASN A 60 -40.81 3.43 -8.39
N ILE A 61 -39.66 3.11 -7.80
CA ILE A 61 -39.53 2.03 -6.81
C ILE A 61 -40.41 2.23 -5.57
N CYS A 62 -40.87 3.46 -5.30
CA CYS A 62 -41.85 3.72 -4.24
C CYS A 62 -43.19 3.02 -4.46
N LYS A 63 -43.50 2.66 -5.72
CA LYS A 63 -44.71 1.90 -6.09
C LYS A 63 -44.54 0.39 -5.96
N THR A 64 -43.33 -0.10 -5.70
CA THR A 64 -43.07 -1.55 -5.59
C THR A 64 -43.95 -2.17 -4.51
N THR A 65 -44.63 -3.28 -4.84
CA THR A 65 -45.45 -4.02 -3.87
C THR A 65 -44.62 -4.48 -2.67
N ASP A 66 -45.22 -4.49 -1.47
CA ASP A 66 -44.60 -5.07 -0.27
C ASP A 66 -45.15 -6.47 0.08
N LYS A 67 -45.95 -7.06 -0.83
CA LYS A 67 -46.50 -8.44 -0.72
C LYS A 67 -45.40 -9.48 -0.44
N PHE A 68 -44.22 -9.31 -1.03
CA PHE A 68 -43.12 -10.27 -0.98
C PHE A 68 -42.04 -9.96 0.09
N LYS A 69 -42.38 -9.11 1.07
CA LYS A 69 -41.44 -8.68 2.12
C LYS A 69 -40.76 -9.84 2.83
N ASN A 70 -41.52 -10.86 3.24
CA ASN A 70 -40.96 -12.02 3.94
C ASN A 70 -40.02 -12.83 3.03
N GLU A 71 -40.37 -13.02 1.76
CA GLU A 71 -39.50 -13.72 0.80
C GLU A 71 -38.18 -12.95 0.59
N PHE A 72 -38.21 -11.62 0.53
CA PHE A 72 -36.97 -10.83 0.48
C PHE A 72 -36.11 -11.00 1.75
N ILE A 73 -36.72 -10.99 2.94
CA ILE A 73 -36.01 -11.21 4.21
C ILE A 73 -35.34 -12.59 4.22
N GLU A 74 -36.11 -13.63 3.93
CA GLU A 74 -35.66 -15.03 3.96
C GLU A 74 -34.51 -15.29 2.97
N ASN A 75 -34.51 -14.59 1.84
CA ASN A 75 -33.53 -14.79 0.76
C ASN A 75 -32.39 -13.76 0.76
N SER A 76 -32.33 -12.86 1.74
CA SER A 76 -31.30 -11.80 1.84
C SER A 76 -29.85 -12.32 1.98
N HIS A 77 -29.67 -13.60 2.28
CA HIS A 77 -28.36 -14.25 2.38
C HIS A 77 -27.75 -14.62 1.03
N TRP A 78 -28.54 -14.66 -0.06
CA TRP A 78 -28.06 -14.91 -1.42
C TRP A 78 -28.60 -13.94 -2.47
N LEU A 79 -29.55 -13.08 -2.11
CA LEU A 79 -30.07 -12.01 -2.94
C LEU A 79 -29.82 -10.66 -2.28
N LYS A 80 -29.21 -9.71 -3.00
CA LYS A 80 -29.00 -8.33 -2.54
C LYS A 80 -29.55 -7.31 -3.53
N ILE A 81 -29.78 -6.11 -3.04
CA ILE A 81 -30.21 -4.95 -3.80
C ILE A 81 -29.21 -3.82 -3.54
N GLY A 82 -28.61 -3.28 -4.60
CA GLY A 82 -27.67 -2.16 -4.54
C GLY A 82 -28.19 -0.94 -5.28
N PHE A 83 -27.61 0.22 -4.97
CA PHE A 83 -27.97 1.48 -5.62
C PHE A 83 -27.23 1.63 -6.96
N HIS A 84 -27.95 1.81 -8.06
CA HIS A 84 -27.35 2.10 -9.36
C HIS A 84 -27.33 3.61 -9.66
N GLY A 85 -28.46 4.27 -9.42
CA GLY A 85 -28.63 5.71 -9.66
C GLY A 85 -30.07 6.13 -9.43
N TYR A 86 -30.38 7.41 -9.68
CA TYR A 86 -31.77 7.87 -9.66
C TYR A 86 -32.52 7.38 -10.91
N ASN A 87 -31.93 7.55 -12.10
CA ASN A 87 -32.47 7.15 -13.41
C ASN A 87 -31.33 7.04 -14.45
N GLU A 88 -31.65 6.74 -15.71
CA GLU A 88 -30.69 6.56 -16.82
C GLU A 88 -29.90 7.82 -17.20
N ASN A 89 -30.35 8.99 -16.72
CA ASN A 89 -29.68 10.27 -16.91
C ASN A 89 -28.86 10.69 -15.68
N SER A 90 -28.87 9.89 -14.62
CA SER A 90 -28.19 10.24 -13.37
C SER A 90 -26.69 10.01 -13.48
N ASN A 91 -25.92 11.07 -13.27
CA ASN A 91 -24.50 10.98 -12.93
C ASN A 91 -24.30 11.60 -11.54
N HIS A 92 -23.57 10.91 -10.67
CA HIS A 92 -23.31 11.41 -9.32
C HIS A 92 -22.02 12.22 -9.31
N VAL A 93 -21.93 13.22 -10.19
CA VAL A 93 -20.75 14.09 -10.33
C VAL A 93 -21.13 15.51 -9.99
N HIS A 94 -20.34 16.18 -9.14
CA HIS A 94 -20.51 17.57 -8.71
C HIS A 94 -21.88 17.91 -8.09
N ASN A 95 -22.55 16.93 -7.47
CA ASN A 95 -23.85 17.16 -6.80
C ASN A 95 -24.05 16.32 -5.52
N PRO A 96 -23.28 16.61 -4.45
CA PRO A 96 -23.28 15.82 -3.21
C PRO A 96 -24.62 15.77 -2.49
N LYS A 97 -25.36 16.88 -2.48
CA LYS A 97 -26.69 16.93 -1.86
C LYS A 97 -27.67 15.99 -2.55
N LYS A 98 -27.61 15.92 -3.89
CA LYS A 98 -28.44 15.02 -4.68
C LYS A 98 -28.06 13.56 -4.44
N ALA A 99 -26.78 13.22 -4.45
CA ALA A 99 -26.32 11.86 -4.19
C ALA A 99 -26.81 11.32 -2.82
N ILE A 100 -26.70 12.13 -1.76
CA ILE A 100 -27.22 11.77 -0.42
C ILE A 100 -28.73 11.56 -0.45
N LYS A 101 -29.47 12.49 -1.07
CA LYS A 101 -30.93 12.43 -1.17
C LYS A 101 -31.38 11.16 -1.91
N ASP A 102 -30.79 10.89 -3.06
CA ASP A 102 -31.14 9.76 -3.91
C ASP A 102 -30.85 8.44 -3.18
N TYR A 103 -29.66 8.30 -2.57
CA TYR A 103 -29.32 7.11 -1.79
C TYR A 103 -30.22 6.92 -0.55
N SER A 104 -30.65 8.01 0.07
CA SER A 104 -31.59 7.94 1.21
C SER A 104 -32.98 7.49 0.77
N ILE A 105 -33.45 7.92 -0.41
CA ILE A 105 -34.70 7.43 -1.02
C ILE A 105 -34.56 5.93 -1.30
N PHE A 106 -33.46 5.52 -1.92
CA PHE A 106 -33.14 4.11 -2.17
C PHE A 106 -33.24 3.27 -0.89
N LEU A 107 -32.51 3.63 0.17
CA LEU A 107 -32.53 2.87 1.43
C LEU A 107 -33.92 2.79 2.05
N LYS A 108 -34.67 3.91 2.05
CA LYS A 108 -36.02 3.97 2.60
C LYS A 108 -36.97 3.06 1.85
N GLU A 109 -37.00 3.16 0.52
CA GLU A 109 -37.97 2.42 -0.29
C GLU A 109 -37.62 0.93 -0.36
N VAL A 110 -36.32 0.57 -0.44
CA VAL A 110 -35.90 -0.85 -0.34
C VAL A 110 -36.30 -1.44 0.99
N TYR A 111 -36.06 -0.76 2.11
CA TYR A 111 -36.51 -1.26 3.42
C TYR A 111 -38.04 -1.42 3.48
N ARG A 112 -38.80 -0.49 2.88
CA ARG A 112 -40.27 -0.55 2.85
C ARG A 112 -40.79 -1.85 2.21
N PHE A 113 -40.27 -2.24 1.05
CA PHE A 113 -40.78 -3.42 0.33
C PHE A 113 -40.02 -4.71 0.68
N ALA A 114 -38.73 -4.65 1.02
CA ALA A 114 -37.90 -5.82 1.32
C ALA A 114 -37.77 -6.13 2.83
N GLY A 115 -38.10 -5.19 3.72
CA GLY A 115 -38.25 -5.42 5.16
C GLY A 115 -36.96 -5.53 5.99
N THR A 116 -35.78 -5.57 5.37
CA THR A 116 -34.48 -5.63 6.09
C THR A 116 -33.41 -4.79 5.39
N TYR A 117 -32.42 -4.31 6.14
CA TYR A 117 -31.20 -3.70 5.58
C TYR A 117 -30.13 -4.74 5.24
N ASP A 118 -30.28 -5.99 5.69
CA ASP A 118 -29.35 -7.06 5.33
C ASP A 118 -29.38 -7.35 3.83
N ILE A 119 -30.45 -6.97 3.12
CA ILE A 119 -30.54 -7.10 1.67
C ILE A 119 -29.67 -6.08 0.92
N ILE A 120 -29.13 -5.05 1.58
CA ILE A 120 -28.39 -3.99 0.89
C ILE A 120 -27.01 -4.50 0.44
N ASP A 121 -26.71 -4.33 -0.84
CA ASP A 121 -25.34 -4.48 -1.36
C ASP A 121 -24.54 -3.20 -1.10
N HIS A 122 -23.44 -3.32 -0.35
CA HIS A 122 -22.58 -2.20 0.02
C HIS A 122 -21.46 -1.93 -1.01
N ILE A 123 -21.31 -2.75 -2.05
CA ILE A 123 -20.36 -2.54 -3.16
C ILE A 123 -21.14 -2.52 -4.48
N PRO A 124 -22.02 -1.51 -4.69
CA PRO A 124 -22.79 -1.44 -5.90
C PRO A 124 -21.93 -1.06 -7.12
N ARG A 125 -22.49 -1.25 -8.32
CA ARG A 125 -22.02 -0.54 -9.51
C ARG A 125 -22.86 0.72 -9.68
N LEU A 126 -22.24 1.90 -9.60
CA LEU A 126 -22.97 3.14 -9.89
C LEU A 126 -23.06 3.38 -11.40
N HIS A 127 -24.13 4.05 -11.83
CA HIS A 127 -24.38 4.32 -13.23
C HIS A 127 -23.23 5.13 -13.86
N TYR A 128 -22.89 4.75 -15.10
CA TYR A 128 -21.70 5.19 -15.84
C TYR A 128 -20.34 5.02 -15.12
N TYR A 129 -20.27 4.22 -14.05
CA TYR A 129 -19.07 4.13 -13.21
C TYR A 129 -18.65 5.52 -12.71
N SER A 130 -19.62 6.40 -12.50
CA SER A 130 -19.41 7.81 -12.21
C SER A 130 -19.51 8.10 -10.72
N GLY A 131 -18.72 9.07 -10.26
CA GLY A 131 -18.74 9.50 -8.87
C GLY A 131 -17.45 10.20 -8.47
N ASP A 132 -17.54 11.46 -8.07
CA ASP A 132 -16.39 12.14 -7.47
C ASP A 132 -16.15 11.66 -6.03
N LEU A 133 -14.97 12.00 -5.49
CA LEU A 133 -14.54 11.58 -4.15
C LEU A 133 -15.53 12.05 -3.08
N GLU A 134 -16.03 13.29 -3.18
CA GLU A 134 -16.95 13.85 -2.20
C GLU A 134 -18.26 13.05 -2.15
N ASN A 135 -18.80 12.66 -3.30
CA ASN A 135 -20.04 11.90 -3.41
C ASN A 135 -19.88 10.50 -2.84
N LEU A 136 -18.82 9.76 -3.22
CA LEU A 136 -18.58 8.42 -2.66
C LEU A 136 -18.36 8.46 -1.13
N LEU A 137 -17.63 9.46 -0.63
CA LEU A 137 -17.44 9.65 0.81
C LEU A 137 -18.76 9.97 1.54
N ASN A 138 -19.65 10.74 0.92
CA ASN A 138 -20.96 11.05 1.48
C ASN A 138 -21.87 9.81 1.50
N LEU A 139 -21.90 9.01 0.44
CA LEU A 139 -22.61 7.73 0.41
C LEU A 139 -22.09 6.78 1.49
N LYS A 140 -20.78 6.70 1.67
CA LYS A 140 -20.13 5.88 2.72
C LYS A 140 -20.51 6.29 4.15
N LYS A 141 -20.74 7.58 4.41
CA LYS A 141 -21.09 8.09 5.75
C LYS A 141 -22.52 7.77 6.19
N ILE A 142 -23.41 7.43 5.25
CA ILE A 142 -24.80 7.07 5.54
C ILE A 142 -24.81 5.73 6.29
N LYS A 143 -25.72 5.56 7.26
CA LYS A 143 -25.92 4.27 7.93
C LYS A 143 -26.40 3.26 6.88
N HIS A 144 -25.76 2.08 6.81
CA HIS A 144 -25.93 1.12 5.71
C HIS A 144 -25.47 1.64 4.34
N GLY A 145 -24.56 2.63 4.34
CA GLY A 145 -23.93 3.20 3.16
C GLY A 145 -22.97 2.26 2.44
N ILE A 146 -22.46 2.73 1.30
CA ILE A 146 -21.49 1.96 0.52
C ILE A 146 -20.15 1.83 1.25
N ILE A 147 -19.43 0.76 0.97
CA ILE A 147 -18.06 0.53 1.42
C ILE A 147 -17.05 0.53 0.27
N GLY A 148 -17.55 0.57 -0.96
CA GLY A 148 -16.80 0.42 -2.19
C GLY A 148 -17.72 0.47 -3.41
N ALA A 149 -17.17 0.16 -4.58
CA ALA A 149 -17.94 0.04 -5.81
C ALA A 149 -17.29 -0.93 -6.83
N LEU A 150 -18.10 -1.52 -7.69
CA LEU A 150 -17.61 -2.29 -8.84
C LEU A 150 -17.15 -1.36 -9.96
N SER A 151 -16.02 -1.65 -10.59
CA SER A 151 -15.52 -0.91 -11.75
C SER A 151 -15.94 -1.56 -13.07
N ALA A 152 -15.70 -0.87 -14.18
CA ALA A 152 -15.99 -1.37 -15.52
C ALA A 152 -15.22 -2.64 -15.89
N ASP A 153 -15.76 -3.35 -16.88
CA ASP A 153 -15.14 -4.50 -17.54
C ASP A 153 -14.01 -4.11 -18.52
N ASP A 154 -13.90 -2.82 -18.85
CA ASP A 154 -12.91 -2.26 -19.78
C ASP A 154 -11.97 -1.24 -19.10
N ASP A 155 -11.15 -0.55 -19.92
CA ASP A 155 -10.11 0.35 -19.46
C ASP A 155 -10.55 1.82 -19.25
N ARG A 156 -11.87 2.10 -19.26
CA ARG A 156 -12.36 3.46 -18.97
C ARG A 156 -11.97 3.92 -17.56
N LEU A 157 -11.93 5.22 -17.34
CA LEU A 157 -11.73 5.78 -16.00
C LEU A 157 -12.94 5.49 -15.11
N ASN A 158 -12.66 5.04 -13.90
CA ASN A 158 -13.67 4.65 -12.91
C ASN A 158 -13.69 5.66 -11.77
N TYR A 159 -14.86 6.22 -11.46
CA TYR A 159 -15.10 7.10 -10.32
C TYR A 159 -14.10 8.28 -10.27
N TYR A 160 -13.50 8.52 -9.11
CA TYR A 160 -12.47 9.53 -8.90
C TYR A 160 -11.04 9.00 -9.06
N LEU A 161 -10.87 7.72 -9.43
CA LEU A 161 -9.56 7.10 -9.52
C LEU A 161 -8.70 7.80 -10.57
N ASN A 162 -7.46 8.13 -10.20
CA ASN A 162 -6.52 8.66 -11.16
C ASN A 162 -6.06 7.55 -12.14
N LYS A 163 -5.39 7.95 -13.22
CA LYS A 163 -4.98 7.04 -14.29
C LYS A 163 -4.13 5.85 -13.79
N ASN A 164 -3.19 6.08 -12.86
CA ASN A 164 -2.36 5.02 -12.31
C ASN A 164 -3.14 4.05 -11.41
N GLU A 165 -4.03 4.57 -10.57
CA GLU A 165 -4.92 3.75 -9.73
C GLU A 165 -5.85 2.89 -10.57
N ASN A 166 -6.38 3.45 -11.66
CA ASN A 166 -7.25 2.72 -12.58
C ASN A 166 -6.48 1.62 -13.34
N ILE A 167 -5.27 1.91 -13.83
CA ILE A 167 -4.40 0.90 -14.45
C ILE A 167 -4.04 -0.20 -13.44
N PHE A 168 -3.77 0.18 -12.18
CA PHE A 168 -3.51 -0.78 -11.12
C PHE A 168 -4.71 -1.68 -10.86
N LEU A 169 -5.92 -1.11 -10.69
CA LEU A 169 -7.17 -1.85 -10.55
C LEU A 169 -7.41 -2.80 -11.74
N ASN A 170 -7.15 -2.34 -12.96
CA ASN A 170 -7.38 -3.12 -14.16
C ASN A 170 -6.44 -4.32 -14.30
N ASN A 171 -5.21 -4.20 -13.81
CA ASN A 171 -4.22 -5.27 -13.83
C ASN A 171 -4.33 -6.20 -12.62
N GLN A 172 -4.70 -5.66 -11.46
CA GLN A 172 -4.70 -6.39 -10.19
C GLN A 172 -6.08 -6.88 -9.76
N PHE A 173 -7.14 -6.51 -10.49
CA PHE A 173 -8.56 -6.81 -10.27
C PHE A 173 -9.18 -6.19 -9.02
N ILE A 174 -8.35 -5.64 -8.13
CA ILE A 174 -8.79 -5.02 -6.89
C ILE A 174 -7.89 -3.88 -6.50
N TYR A 175 -8.51 -2.81 -5.99
CA TYR A 175 -7.82 -1.66 -5.43
C TYR A 175 -8.57 -1.16 -4.22
N LYS A 176 -7.85 -0.98 -3.12
CA LYS A 176 -8.36 -0.31 -1.92
C LYS A 176 -7.68 1.04 -1.82
N ASP A 177 -8.46 2.10 -1.96
CA ASP A 177 -8.02 3.44 -1.56
C ASP A 177 -7.94 3.45 -0.03
N ILE A 178 -6.73 3.30 0.49
CA ILE A 178 -6.51 3.29 1.93
C ILE A 178 -6.80 4.64 2.58
N VAL A 179 -6.61 5.75 1.86
CA VAL A 179 -6.78 7.10 2.40
C VAL A 179 -8.25 7.34 2.76
N ASN A 180 -9.14 6.94 1.85
CA ASN A 180 -10.58 7.12 2.00
C ASN A 180 -11.30 5.85 2.48
N ASP A 181 -10.58 4.72 2.58
CA ASP A 181 -11.06 3.40 2.97
C ASP A 181 -12.25 2.93 2.10
N LEU A 182 -12.09 3.06 0.79
CA LEU A 182 -13.05 2.63 -0.24
C LEU A 182 -12.44 1.47 -1.05
N LEU A 183 -13.23 0.42 -1.27
CA LEU A 183 -12.83 -0.76 -2.04
C LEU A 183 -13.36 -0.66 -3.47
N PHE A 184 -12.51 -0.96 -4.45
CA PHE A 184 -12.86 -1.04 -5.86
C PHE A 184 -12.52 -2.42 -6.38
N VAL A 185 -13.50 -3.07 -7.02
CA VAL A 185 -13.32 -4.41 -7.58
C VAL A 185 -13.67 -4.41 -9.05
N LYS A 186 -12.80 -4.99 -9.86
CA LYS A 186 -12.96 -5.04 -11.31
C LYS A 186 -14.04 -6.04 -11.70
N THR A 187 -14.98 -5.57 -12.51
CA THR A 187 -15.86 -6.46 -13.25
C THR A 187 -15.03 -7.24 -14.28
N THR A 188 -15.14 -8.55 -14.30
CA THR A 188 -14.32 -9.40 -15.18
C THR A 188 -15.06 -9.79 -16.45
N ILE A 189 -16.37 -9.98 -16.38
CA ILE A 189 -17.15 -10.49 -17.51
C ILE A 189 -18.48 -9.74 -17.63
N ARG A 190 -18.71 -9.20 -18.83
CA ARG A 190 -20.00 -8.65 -19.26
C ARG A 190 -20.69 -9.63 -20.21
N VAL A 191 -21.76 -10.28 -19.75
CA VAL A 191 -22.34 -11.45 -20.43
C VAL A 191 -22.86 -11.12 -21.82
N GLU A 192 -23.53 -9.99 -21.98
CA GLU A 192 -24.12 -9.58 -23.27
C GLU A 192 -23.08 -9.24 -24.35
N ASN A 193 -21.81 -9.09 -23.97
CA ASN A 193 -20.72 -8.88 -24.92
C ASN A 193 -20.05 -10.20 -25.36
N ILE A 194 -20.46 -11.35 -24.80
CA ILE A 194 -19.87 -12.65 -25.13
C ILE A 194 -20.27 -13.07 -26.54
N LYS A 195 -19.30 -13.02 -27.46
CA LYS A 195 -19.44 -13.57 -28.82
C LYS A 195 -19.06 -15.05 -28.89
N ASP A 196 -18.01 -15.43 -28.16
CA ASP A 196 -17.53 -16.81 -28.04
C ASP A 196 -17.24 -17.12 -26.57
N LEU A 197 -18.07 -17.99 -25.99
CA LEU A 197 -17.95 -18.40 -24.59
C LEU A 197 -16.68 -19.21 -24.34
N SER A 198 -16.23 -20.01 -25.30
CA SER A 198 -15.05 -20.87 -25.13
C SER A 198 -13.79 -20.03 -24.95
N SER A 199 -13.66 -18.97 -25.75
CA SER A 199 -12.60 -17.98 -25.62
C SER A 199 -12.64 -17.29 -24.26
N VAL A 200 -13.82 -16.84 -23.81
CA VAL A 200 -13.97 -16.19 -22.49
C VAL A 200 -13.54 -17.13 -21.37
N ILE A 201 -14.06 -18.36 -21.34
CA ILE A 201 -13.69 -19.37 -20.33
C ILE A 201 -12.18 -19.63 -20.32
N SER A 202 -11.55 -19.75 -21.49
CA SER A 202 -10.10 -19.97 -21.60
C SER A 202 -9.24 -18.80 -21.10
N SER A 203 -9.82 -17.60 -21.04
CA SER A 203 -9.14 -16.37 -20.62
C SER A 203 -9.28 -16.08 -19.12
N ILE A 204 -10.14 -16.80 -18.40
CA ILE A 204 -10.34 -16.58 -16.96
C ILE A 204 -9.05 -16.91 -16.20
N ASN A 205 -8.54 -15.94 -15.44
CA ASN A 205 -7.43 -16.17 -14.55
C ASN A 205 -7.91 -16.93 -13.31
N LEU A 206 -7.52 -18.20 -13.21
CA LEU A 206 -7.90 -19.13 -12.14
C LEU A 206 -7.48 -18.69 -10.72
N ASN A 207 -6.64 -17.67 -10.59
CA ASN A 207 -6.21 -17.10 -9.31
C ASN A 207 -7.01 -15.86 -8.90
N GLU A 208 -7.96 -15.41 -9.73
CA GLU A 208 -8.75 -14.19 -9.52
C GLU A 208 -10.23 -14.51 -9.37
N ASN A 209 -10.97 -13.57 -8.78
CA ASN A 209 -12.43 -13.65 -8.65
C ASN A 209 -13.12 -13.49 -10.00
N ILE A 210 -14.28 -14.12 -10.17
CA ILE A 210 -15.17 -13.93 -11.32
C ILE A 210 -16.26 -12.95 -10.91
N ILE A 211 -16.20 -11.73 -11.43
CA ILE A 211 -17.20 -10.68 -11.22
C ILE A 211 -18.00 -10.54 -12.52
N LEU A 212 -19.17 -11.18 -12.54
CA LEU A 212 -20.05 -11.32 -13.70
C LEU A 212 -21.15 -10.28 -13.66
N PHE A 213 -21.51 -9.69 -14.80
CA PHE A 213 -22.74 -8.92 -14.88
C PHE A 213 -23.44 -8.93 -16.23
N THR A 214 -24.72 -8.53 -16.21
CA THR A 214 -25.48 -8.16 -17.40
C THR A 214 -26.47 -7.03 -17.09
N HIS A 215 -27.09 -6.43 -18.10
CA HIS A 215 -28.20 -5.47 -17.90
C HIS A 215 -29.54 -6.20 -17.90
N GLU A 216 -30.51 -5.73 -17.10
CA GLU A 216 -31.85 -6.33 -16.93
C GLU A 216 -32.51 -6.70 -18.26
N ARG A 217 -32.45 -5.80 -19.25
CA ARG A 217 -33.06 -5.97 -20.58
C ARG A 217 -32.59 -7.22 -21.35
N PHE A 218 -31.42 -7.77 -21.02
CA PHE A 218 -30.87 -8.95 -21.70
C PHE A 218 -31.26 -10.27 -21.03
N LEU A 219 -31.91 -10.23 -19.85
CA LEU A 219 -32.26 -11.44 -19.11
C LEU A 219 -33.36 -12.28 -19.79
N ASP A 220 -34.11 -11.73 -20.75
CA ASP A 220 -35.07 -12.51 -21.53
C ASP A 220 -34.42 -13.34 -22.65
N ASP A 221 -33.16 -13.06 -22.99
CA ASP A 221 -32.41 -13.82 -23.98
C ASP A 221 -31.93 -15.16 -23.41
N LYS A 222 -32.37 -16.26 -24.03
CA LYS A 222 -31.99 -17.63 -23.65
C LYS A 222 -30.49 -17.89 -23.77
N ASN A 223 -29.81 -17.27 -24.73
CA ASN A 223 -28.36 -17.41 -24.90
C ASN A 223 -27.61 -16.75 -23.74
N ILE A 224 -28.08 -15.58 -23.28
CA ILE A 224 -27.51 -14.88 -22.12
C ILE A 224 -27.65 -15.72 -20.86
N ARG A 225 -28.85 -16.25 -20.59
CA ARG A 225 -29.07 -17.18 -19.46
C ARG A 225 -28.20 -18.44 -19.55
N SER A 226 -28.08 -19.01 -20.76
CA SER A 226 -27.23 -20.18 -21.02
C SER A 226 -25.74 -19.89 -20.74
N ASN A 227 -25.26 -18.73 -21.16
CA ASN A 227 -23.88 -18.30 -20.89
C ASN A 227 -23.63 -18.13 -19.39
N ILE A 228 -24.55 -17.50 -18.65
CA ILE A 228 -24.45 -17.36 -17.18
C ILE A 228 -24.33 -18.75 -16.52
N ILE A 229 -25.21 -19.69 -16.89
CA ILE A 229 -25.22 -21.05 -16.37
C ILE A 229 -23.86 -21.73 -16.60
N LYS A 230 -23.34 -21.68 -17.83
CA LYS A 230 -22.07 -22.32 -18.18
C LYS A 230 -20.86 -21.71 -17.46
N ILE A 231 -20.89 -20.40 -17.20
CA ILE A 231 -19.85 -19.74 -16.39
C ILE A 231 -19.91 -20.23 -14.94
N TYR A 232 -21.10 -20.43 -14.37
CA TYR A 232 -21.25 -21.02 -13.04
C TYR A 232 -20.80 -22.49 -12.99
N GLU A 233 -21.09 -23.28 -14.03
CA GLU A 233 -20.60 -24.66 -14.16
C GLU A 233 -19.06 -24.70 -14.15
N TYR A 234 -18.43 -23.87 -14.99
CA TYR A 234 -16.98 -23.71 -15.00
C TYR A 234 -16.41 -23.26 -13.64
N ALA A 235 -17.06 -22.31 -12.98
CA ALA A 235 -16.63 -21.80 -11.68
C ALA A 235 -16.64 -22.90 -10.62
N LEU A 236 -17.70 -23.71 -10.56
CA LEU A 236 -17.78 -24.86 -9.65
C LEU A 236 -16.71 -25.90 -9.95
N GLU A 237 -16.49 -26.24 -11.22
CA GLU A 237 -15.43 -27.18 -11.64
C GLU A 237 -14.03 -26.72 -11.21
N ASN A 238 -13.84 -25.40 -11.03
CA ASN A 238 -12.57 -24.79 -10.66
C ASN A 238 -12.51 -24.33 -9.19
N ASN A 239 -13.38 -24.86 -8.33
CA ASN A 239 -13.42 -24.59 -6.89
C ASN A 239 -13.63 -23.10 -6.54
N TYR A 240 -14.47 -22.40 -7.29
CA TYR A 240 -14.99 -21.10 -6.88
C TYR A 240 -16.18 -21.29 -5.92
N SER A 241 -16.30 -20.43 -4.92
CA SER A 241 -17.51 -20.31 -4.12
C SER A 241 -18.35 -19.13 -4.60
N ALA A 242 -19.67 -19.33 -4.64
CA ALA A 242 -20.58 -18.23 -4.90
C ALA A 242 -20.72 -17.39 -3.61
N ASN A 243 -20.36 -16.11 -3.68
CA ASN A 243 -20.41 -15.22 -2.53
C ASN A 243 -20.54 -13.75 -2.95
N PHE A 244 -20.99 -12.90 -2.03
CA PHE A 244 -20.92 -11.45 -2.20
C PHE A 244 -19.51 -10.92 -2.04
N ILE A 245 -19.26 -9.78 -2.65
CA ILE A 245 -18.04 -9.02 -2.39
C ILE A 245 -18.25 -8.25 -1.09
N GLU A 246 -17.52 -8.65 -0.04
CA GLU A 246 -17.60 -8.01 1.27
C GLU A 246 -16.21 -7.54 1.73
N ARG A 247 -16.18 -6.52 2.60
CA ARG A 247 -14.95 -6.02 3.24
C ARG A 247 -14.11 -7.16 3.83
N ASN A 248 -14.77 -8.09 4.51
CA ASN A 248 -14.11 -9.15 5.27
C ASN A 248 -13.30 -10.14 4.44
N ASN A 249 -13.57 -10.20 3.13
CA ASN A 249 -12.97 -11.18 2.25
C ASN A 249 -11.76 -10.64 1.48
N ILE A 250 -11.53 -9.31 1.44
CA ILE A 250 -10.46 -8.76 0.60
C ILE A 250 -9.77 -7.50 1.15
N LEU A 251 -8.42 -7.55 1.24
CA LEU A 251 -7.54 -6.45 1.66
C LEU A 251 -7.93 -5.77 3.00
N ASN A 252 -8.54 -6.54 3.89
CA ASN A 252 -9.14 -6.02 5.12
C ASN A 252 -8.12 -5.37 6.06
N ASP A 253 -6.92 -5.92 6.12
CA ASP A 253 -5.81 -5.43 6.95
C ASP A 253 -5.00 -4.29 6.31
N PHE A 254 -5.26 -3.95 5.05
CA PHE A 254 -4.57 -2.85 4.39
C PHE A 254 -5.16 -1.52 4.88
N LYS A 255 -4.44 -0.85 5.78
CA LYS A 255 -4.80 0.44 6.38
C LYS A 255 -3.76 1.50 6.03
N ILE A 256 -4.10 2.77 6.21
CA ILE A 256 -3.11 3.86 6.14
C ILE A 256 -2.08 3.62 7.22
N GLU A 257 -0.87 3.28 6.80
CA GLU A 257 0.28 3.21 7.67
C GLU A 257 1.23 4.34 7.31
N LYS A 258 1.60 5.13 8.30
CA LYS A 258 2.64 6.14 8.13
C LYS A 258 3.98 5.55 8.55
N ILE A 259 5.04 5.91 7.85
CA ILE A 259 6.39 5.42 8.16
C ILE A 259 6.81 5.81 9.59
N LYS A 260 7.17 4.82 10.39
CA LYS A 260 7.71 5.01 11.75
C LYS A 260 9.23 5.18 11.73
N LYS A 261 9.94 4.26 11.07
CA LYS A 261 11.40 4.29 10.90
C LYS A 261 11.78 3.92 9.47
N PHE A 262 12.91 4.47 9.01
CA PHE A 262 13.61 4.01 7.82
C PHE A 262 14.90 3.31 8.24
N ILE A 263 15.09 2.05 7.85
CA ILE A 263 16.26 1.27 8.23
C ILE A 263 16.98 0.82 6.97
N ASP A 264 18.21 1.31 6.80
CA ASP A 264 19.09 0.88 5.72
C ASP A 264 19.78 -0.43 6.12
N CYS A 265 19.34 -1.52 5.51
CA CYS A 265 19.68 -2.89 5.84
C CYS A 265 20.81 -3.39 4.91
N TYR A 266 21.99 -3.60 5.48
CA TYR A 266 23.09 -4.26 4.80
C TYR A 266 22.93 -5.78 4.86
N ILE A 267 22.91 -6.42 3.70
CA ILE A 267 22.97 -7.88 3.56
C ILE A 267 24.44 -8.27 3.36
N PRO A 268 25.05 -9.11 4.21
CA PRO A 268 26.49 -9.39 4.17
C PRO A 268 26.93 -10.32 3.02
N VAL A 269 26.28 -10.22 1.87
CA VAL A 269 26.62 -10.95 0.64
C VAL A 269 27.50 -10.03 -0.21
N THR A 270 28.72 -10.46 -0.50
CA THR A 270 29.63 -9.79 -1.45
C THR A 270 29.74 -10.53 -2.78
N ALA A 271 29.40 -11.83 -2.79
CA ALA A 271 29.29 -12.63 -4.00
C ALA A 271 28.33 -12.00 -5.02
N CYS A 272 28.71 -12.04 -6.30
CA CYS A 272 27.92 -11.46 -7.39
C CYS A 272 28.09 -12.26 -8.68
N ASN A 273 27.01 -12.40 -9.44
CA ASN A 273 27.00 -13.06 -10.75
C ASN A 273 27.31 -12.09 -11.91
N LEU A 274 27.59 -10.82 -11.62
CA LEU A 274 28.05 -9.81 -12.58
C LEU A 274 29.45 -9.31 -12.19
N ARG A 275 30.23 -8.84 -13.17
CA ARG A 275 31.60 -8.33 -12.98
C ARG A 275 31.78 -6.93 -13.57
N CYS A 276 30.98 -5.98 -13.10
CA CYS A 276 31.01 -4.61 -13.58
C CYS A 276 32.35 -3.93 -13.25
N GLU A 277 32.96 -3.26 -14.23
CA GLU A 277 34.30 -2.65 -14.11
C GLU A 277 34.39 -1.56 -13.04
N TYR A 278 33.36 -0.71 -12.94
CA TYR A 278 33.30 0.38 -11.96
C TYR A 278 33.04 -0.11 -10.51
N CYS A 279 32.70 -1.38 -10.31
CA CYS A 279 32.23 -1.90 -9.03
C CYS A 279 33.40 -2.26 -8.11
N TYR A 280 33.38 -1.73 -6.88
CA TYR A 280 34.42 -2.03 -5.88
C TYR A 280 34.50 -3.53 -5.54
N ILE A 281 33.41 -4.29 -5.64
CA ILE A 281 33.41 -5.75 -5.43
C ILE A 281 34.25 -6.46 -6.50
N THR A 282 34.11 -6.07 -7.76
CA THR A 282 34.93 -6.59 -8.86
C THR A 282 36.39 -6.20 -8.66
N GLN A 283 36.65 -4.93 -8.38
CA GLN A 283 38.00 -4.38 -8.19
C GLN A 283 38.74 -5.00 -7.01
N THR A 284 38.03 -5.54 -6.02
CA THR A 284 38.59 -6.21 -4.84
C THR A 284 38.49 -7.74 -4.91
N ASN A 285 38.07 -8.31 -6.06
CA ASN A 285 37.88 -9.75 -6.27
C ASN A 285 36.90 -10.43 -5.29
N ARG A 286 36.01 -9.68 -4.66
CA ARG A 286 35.04 -10.17 -3.67
C ARG A 286 33.79 -10.78 -4.28
N TRP A 287 33.62 -10.68 -5.59
CA TRP A 287 32.47 -11.23 -6.32
C TRP A 287 32.41 -12.77 -6.25
N SER A 288 33.55 -13.42 -5.98
CA SER A 288 33.70 -14.87 -5.80
C SER A 288 33.75 -15.30 -4.33
N ASP A 289 33.51 -14.38 -3.38
CA ASP A 289 33.44 -14.71 -1.96
C ASP A 289 32.39 -15.82 -1.73
N THR A 290 32.62 -16.69 -0.75
CA THR A 290 31.61 -17.66 -0.35
C THR A 290 30.39 -16.95 0.23
N LEU A 291 29.22 -17.54 0.01
CA LEU A 291 27.99 -17.04 0.63
C LEU A 291 28.12 -17.08 2.17
N PRO A 292 27.67 -16.03 2.88
CA PRO A 292 27.79 -15.95 4.32
C PRO A 292 26.78 -16.87 5.02
N ASP A 293 27.14 -17.36 6.20
CA ASP A 293 26.18 -17.98 7.11
C ASP A 293 25.41 -16.91 7.89
N PHE A 294 24.08 -17.03 7.92
CA PHE A 294 23.22 -16.18 8.73
C PHE A 294 23.03 -16.81 10.10
N LYS A 295 23.53 -16.14 11.15
CA LYS A 295 23.44 -16.62 12.55
C LYS A 295 21.99 -16.78 13.04
N TYR A 296 21.09 -15.93 12.58
CA TYR A 296 19.71 -15.85 13.04
C TYR A 296 18.75 -16.29 11.94
N SER A 297 17.66 -16.97 12.31
CA SER A 297 16.62 -17.35 11.34
C SER A 297 15.76 -16.15 10.92
N PRO A 298 15.09 -16.21 9.77
CA PRO A 298 14.16 -15.17 9.33
C PRO A 298 13.07 -14.84 10.36
N GLN A 299 12.50 -15.85 11.02
CA GLN A 299 11.47 -15.69 12.05
C GLN A 299 12.03 -14.98 13.30
N TYR A 300 13.28 -15.27 13.66
CA TYR A 300 13.92 -14.58 14.77
C TYR A 300 14.16 -13.11 14.42
N VAL A 301 14.63 -12.83 13.20
CA VAL A 301 14.81 -11.46 12.70
C VAL A 301 13.47 -10.71 12.63
N ARG A 302 12.37 -11.38 12.24
CA ARG A 302 11.01 -10.81 12.30
C ARG A 302 10.66 -10.35 13.70
N LYS A 303 10.86 -11.19 14.73
CA LYS A 303 10.61 -10.79 16.12
C LYS A 303 11.49 -9.60 16.54
N ALA A 304 12.77 -9.64 16.17
CA ALA A 304 13.72 -8.58 16.48
C ALA A 304 13.36 -7.24 15.81
N LEU A 305 12.70 -7.28 14.66
CA LEU A 305 12.23 -6.12 13.91
C LEU A 305 10.72 -5.96 13.98
N SER A 306 10.03 -6.55 14.97
CA SER A 306 8.57 -6.45 15.04
C SER A 306 8.07 -5.00 15.09
N LYS A 307 6.88 -4.75 14.55
CA LYS A 307 6.23 -3.43 14.62
C LYS A 307 6.10 -2.97 16.06
N GLU A 308 5.80 -3.88 16.98
CA GLU A 308 5.75 -3.60 18.41
C GLU A 308 7.09 -3.04 18.92
N ARG A 309 8.19 -3.75 18.68
CA ARG A 309 9.53 -3.35 19.15
C ARG A 309 10.04 -2.08 18.47
N LEU A 310 9.74 -1.89 17.19
CA LEU A 310 10.14 -0.70 16.43
C LEU A 310 9.21 0.51 16.64
N GLY A 311 8.04 0.29 17.26
CA GLY A 311 7.04 1.31 17.56
C GLY A 311 6.14 1.68 16.36
N GLY A 312 6.07 0.82 15.35
CA GLY A 312 5.23 0.96 14.15
C GLY A 312 5.87 0.42 12.87
N THR A 313 5.19 0.63 11.75
CA THR A 313 5.62 0.16 10.42
C THR A 313 6.87 0.87 9.93
N CYS A 314 7.83 0.09 9.43
CA CYS A 314 9.10 0.59 8.93
C CYS A 314 9.22 0.40 7.41
N LEU A 315 10.08 1.23 6.80
CA LEU A 315 10.64 0.96 5.48
C LEU A 315 12.03 0.34 5.65
N LEU A 316 12.20 -0.89 5.17
CA LEU A 316 13.47 -1.61 5.19
C LEU A 316 14.09 -1.54 3.80
N ASN A 317 15.26 -0.90 3.67
CA ASN A 317 15.99 -0.81 2.41
C ASN A 317 17.13 -1.81 2.39
N MET A 318 16.99 -2.92 1.66
CA MET A 318 17.91 -4.05 1.67
C MET A 318 18.88 -4.03 0.51
N CYS A 319 20.17 -3.90 0.82
CA CYS A 319 21.24 -3.89 -0.16
C CYS A 319 22.38 -4.80 0.29
N ALA A 320 22.80 -5.70 -0.60
CA ALA A 320 24.06 -6.42 -0.45
C ALA A 320 25.25 -5.62 -0.98
N GLY A 321 26.47 -6.10 -0.70
CA GLY A 321 27.66 -5.65 -1.41
C GLY A 321 27.67 -6.15 -2.85
N GLY A 322 27.38 -7.43 -3.04
CA GLY A 322 27.18 -8.11 -4.34
C GLY A 322 25.70 -8.22 -4.71
N GLU A 323 25.25 -9.39 -5.20
CA GLU A 323 23.84 -9.60 -5.59
C GLU A 323 22.97 -9.98 -4.40
N THR A 324 22.03 -9.11 -4.03
CA THR A 324 21.19 -9.27 -2.83
C THR A 324 20.36 -10.54 -2.85
N LEU A 325 19.81 -10.94 -4.00
CA LEU A 325 18.94 -12.11 -4.11
C LEU A 325 19.70 -13.44 -4.25
N LEU A 326 21.04 -13.42 -4.24
CA LEU A 326 21.84 -14.61 -4.49
C LEU A 326 21.60 -15.69 -3.42
N HIS A 327 21.55 -15.28 -2.16
CA HIS A 327 21.40 -16.19 -1.02
C HIS A 327 19.91 -16.57 -0.78
N PRO A 328 19.55 -17.87 -0.69
CA PRO A 328 18.16 -18.32 -0.54
C PRO A 328 17.46 -17.81 0.75
N TYR A 329 18.19 -17.69 1.86
CA TYR A 329 17.72 -17.07 3.11
C TYR A 329 16.96 -15.74 2.91
N ILE A 330 17.35 -14.95 1.91
CA ILE A 330 16.77 -13.62 1.67
C ILE A 330 15.29 -13.74 1.27
N ILE A 331 14.90 -14.80 0.57
CA ILE A 331 13.52 -14.99 0.12
C ILE A 331 12.58 -15.19 1.30
N GLU A 332 12.96 -16.04 2.25
CA GLU A 332 12.21 -16.27 3.48
C GLU A 332 12.22 -15.02 4.38
N LEU A 333 13.36 -14.34 4.49
CA LEU A 333 13.47 -13.07 5.22
C LEU A 333 12.52 -11.99 4.69
N LEU A 334 12.43 -11.83 3.36
CA LEU A 334 11.50 -10.90 2.73
C LEU A 334 10.06 -11.23 3.12
N ARG A 335 9.68 -12.51 3.02
CA ARG A 335 8.33 -12.97 3.38
C ARG A 335 8.00 -12.64 4.83
N GLU A 336 8.87 -13.04 5.77
CA GLU A 336 8.65 -12.83 7.21
C GLU A 336 8.49 -11.35 7.57
N LEU A 337 9.30 -10.46 6.98
CA LEU A 337 9.22 -9.03 7.25
C LEU A 337 8.03 -8.34 6.56
N LEU A 338 7.58 -8.85 5.41
CA LEU A 338 6.34 -8.39 4.76
C LEU A 338 5.11 -8.86 5.54
N GLU A 339 5.11 -10.09 6.07
CA GLU A 339 4.06 -10.64 6.93
C GLU A 339 3.97 -9.91 8.28
N GLU A 340 5.10 -9.43 8.82
CA GLU A 340 5.11 -8.48 9.94
C GLU A 340 4.39 -7.16 9.60
N GLY A 341 4.28 -6.83 8.31
CA GLY A 341 3.58 -5.66 7.79
C GLY A 341 4.52 -4.50 7.46
N HIS A 342 5.82 -4.73 7.32
CA HIS A 342 6.75 -3.70 6.85
C HIS A 342 6.69 -3.49 5.34
N TYR A 343 7.22 -2.35 4.91
CA TYR A 343 7.50 -2.06 3.51
C TYR A 343 8.96 -2.35 3.22
N ILE A 344 9.26 -2.96 2.08
CA ILE A 344 10.61 -3.36 1.73
C ILE A 344 11.00 -2.80 0.37
N TRP A 345 12.19 -2.23 0.29
CA TRP A 345 12.90 -1.98 -0.96
C TRP A 345 14.09 -2.93 -1.04
N ILE A 346 14.18 -3.74 -2.09
CA ILE A 346 15.33 -4.60 -2.33
C ILE A 346 16.13 -4.13 -3.54
N ILE A 347 17.44 -3.98 -3.38
CA ILE A 347 18.35 -3.63 -4.47
C ILE A 347 18.81 -4.94 -5.12
N THR A 348 18.72 -5.05 -6.45
CA THR A 348 19.16 -6.24 -7.20
C THR A 348 19.69 -5.84 -8.57
N ASN A 349 20.58 -6.64 -9.14
CA ASN A 349 21.02 -6.52 -10.52
C ASN A 349 19.99 -7.05 -11.54
N GLY A 350 18.90 -7.69 -11.07
CA GLY A 350 17.75 -8.06 -11.91
C GLY A 350 17.91 -9.33 -12.76
N THR A 351 18.93 -10.15 -12.52
CA THR A 351 19.27 -11.28 -13.43
C THR A 351 18.90 -12.67 -12.91
N LEU A 352 18.46 -12.81 -11.66
CA LEU A 352 18.18 -14.11 -11.04
C LEU A 352 16.70 -14.52 -11.18
N ASN A 353 16.27 -14.94 -12.37
CA ASN A 353 14.88 -15.30 -12.70
C ASN A 353 14.24 -16.27 -11.66
N LYS A 354 14.97 -17.31 -11.25
CA LYS A 354 14.49 -18.27 -10.23
C LYS A 354 14.03 -17.59 -8.94
N ARG A 355 14.72 -16.54 -8.49
CA ARG A 355 14.39 -15.79 -7.28
C ARG A 355 13.14 -14.94 -7.43
N PHE A 356 12.96 -14.31 -8.60
CA PHE A 356 11.72 -13.62 -8.91
C PHE A 356 10.54 -14.59 -8.94
N ASN A 357 10.68 -15.76 -9.56
CA ASN A 357 9.62 -16.78 -9.59
C ASN A 357 9.25 -17.31 -8.18
N GLU A 358 10.19 -17.31 -7.24
CA GLU A 358 9.92 -17.64 -5.84
C GLU A 358 9.16 -16.50 -5.13
N ILE A 359 9.62 -15.26 -5.28
CA ILE A 359 9.04 -14.08 -4.60
C ILE A 359 7.65 -13.73 -5.14
N LEU A 360 7.46 -13.76 -6.46
CA LEU A 360 6.20 -13.35 -7.10
C LEU A 360 5.03 -14.32 -6.83
N LYS A 361 5.28 -15.43 -6.14
CA LYS A 361 4.24 -16.33 -5.60
C LYS A 361 3.69 -15.89 -4.24
N PHE A 362 4.26 -14.85 -3.64
CA PHE A 362 3.73 -14.32 -2.37
C PHE A 362 2.32 -13.77 -2.56
N PRO A 363 1.50 -13.76 -1.49
CA PRO A 363 0.20 -13.10 -1.52
C PRO A 363 0.29 -11.64 -1.99
N LYS A 364 -0.71 -11.19 -2.76
CA LYS A 364 -0.74 -9.87 -3.40
C LYS A 364 -0.49 -8.73 -2.41
N GLU A 365 -1.08 -8.82 -1.22
CA GLU A 365 -0.92 -7.82 -0.17
C GLU A 365 0.53 -7.69 0.32
N LEU A 366 1.34 -8.74 0.24
CA LEU A 366 2.77 -8.65 0.53
C LEU A 366 3.50 -7.97 -0.63
N LEU A 367 3.17 -8.34 -1.87
CA LEU A 367 3.76 -7.77 -3.08
C LEU A 367 3.50 -6.27 -3.21
N TYR A 368 2.33 -5.79 -2.78
CA TYR A 368 2.01 -4.36 -2.79
C TYR A 368 2.91 -3.52 -1.88
N ARG A 369 3.48 -4.12 -0.82
CA ARG A 369 4.46 -3.51 0.09
C ARG A 369 5.91 -3.80 -0.29
N LEU A 370 6.15 -4.52 -1.38
CA LEU A 370 7.47 -4.84 -1.89
C LEU A 370 7.82 -3.96 -3.10
N ALA A 371 9.03 -3.42 -3.09
CA ALA A 371 9.60 -2.68 -4.19
C ALA A 371 11.01 -3.18 -4.56
N PHE A 372 11.32 -3.16 -5.84
CA PHE A 372 12.65 -3.53 -6.36
C PHE A 372 13.38 -2.33 -6.93
N LYS A 373 14.63 -2.10 -6.52
CA LYS A 373 15.56 -1.19 -7.20
C LYS A 373 16.45 -2.01 -8.11
N PHE A 374 16.13 -2.00 -9.40
CA PHE A 374 16.90 -2.66 -10.42
C PHE A 374 18.11 -1.81 -10.78
N SER A 375 19.29 -2.31 -10.41
CA SER A 375 20.57 -1.72 -10.79
C SER A 375 20.84 -2.05 -12.25
N PHE A 376 20.64 -1.07 -13.12
CA PHE A 376 20.74 -1.26 -14.56
C PHE A 376 22.18 -1.17 -15.03
N HIS A 377 22.92 -2.27 -14.81
CA HIS A 377 24.32 -2.45 -15.21
C HIS A 377 24.47 -2.62 -16.73
N TYR A 378 24.04 -1.61 -17.49
CA TYR A 378 23.78 -1.70 -18.93
C TYR A 378 24.92 -2.36 -19.73
N LEU A 379 26.17 -1.92 -19.57
CA LEU A 379 27.30 -2.48 -20.30
C LEU A 379 27.53 -3.96 -20.00
N GLN A 380 27.44 -4.34 -18.73
CA GLN A 380 27.61 -5.73 -18.32
C GLN A 380 26.47 -6.60 -18.83
N LEU A 381 25.23 -6.11 -18.76
CA LEU A 381 24.06 -6.82 -19.26
C LEU A 381 24.13 -6.99 -20.78
N LYS A 382 24.57 -5.96 -21.51
CA LYS A 382 24.78 -6.00 -22.96
C LYS A 382 25.88 -6.99 -23.33
N GLN A 383 27.03 -6.95 -22.65
CA GLN A 383 28.14 -7.87 -22.89
C GLN A 383 27.75 -9.34 -22.68
N LEU A 384 26.90 -9.62 -21.69
CA LEU A 384 26.43 -10.97 -21.35
C LEU A 384 25.15 -11.37 -22.09
N ASN A 385 24.63 -10.55 -23.01
CA ASN A 385 23.34 -10.76 -23.68
C ASN A 385 22.14 -10.98 -22.73
N ASN A 386 22.17 -10.32 -21.56
CA ASN A 386 21.17 -10.45 -20.49
C ASN A 386 20.18 -9.27 -20.42
N LEU A 387 20.16 -8.38 -21.43
CA LEU A 387 19.24 -7.24 -21.44
C LEU A 387 17.77 -7.67 -21.45
N ASP A 388 17.40 -8.64 -22.28
CA ASP A 388 16.00 -9.10 -22.34
C ASP A 388 15.59 -9.81 -21.05
N LEU A 389 16.46 -10.66 -20.48
CA LEU A 389 16.23 -11.27 -19.18
C LEU A 389 15.98 -10.24 -18.07
N PHE A 390 16.78 -9.16 -18.05
CA PHE A 390 16.59 -8.06 -17.10
C PHE A 390 15.25 -7.37 -17.29
N VAL A 391 14.88 -7.06 -18.55
CA VAL A 391 13.59 -6.45 -18.90
C VAL A 391 12.42 -7.34 -18.47
N ASP A 392 12.49 -8.63 -18.76
CA ASP A 392 11.43 -9.58 -18.41
C ASP A 392 11.19 -9.62 -16.90
N ASN A 393 12.26 -9.65 -16.10
CA ASN A 393 12.13 -9.61 -14.64
C ASN A 393 11.51 -8.29 -14.15
N VAL A 394 11.86 -7.14 -14.73
CA VAL A 394 11.23 -5.84 -14.41
C VAL A 394 9.73 -5.87 -14.74
N ILE A 395 9.37 -6.34 -15.93
CA ILE A 395 7.97 -6.42 -16.38
C ILE A 395 7.18 -7.39 -15.50
N ASN A 396 7.74 -8.55 -15.15
CA ASN A 396 7.08 -9.55 -14.31
C ASN A 396 6.81 -9.00 -12.89
N VAL A 397 7.77 -8.25 -12.32
CA VAL A 397 7.58 -7.55 -11.04
C VAL A 397 6.44 -6.54 -11.14
N LYS A 398 6.37 -5.73 -12.21
CA LYS A 398 5.25 -4.79 -12.44
C LYS A 398 3.90 -5.52 -12.56
N LYS A 399 3.83 -6.59 -13.36
CA LYS A 399 2.61 -7.38 -13.58
C LYS A 399 2.08 -8.00 -12.30
N ALA A 400 2.97 -8.41 -11.39
CA ALA A 400 2.62 -8.96 -10.09
C ALA A 400 2.16 -7.91 -9.05
N GLY A 401 2.12 -6.62 -9.42
CA GLY A 401 1.65 -5.54 -8.54
C GLY A 401 2.73 -4.95 -7.61
N CYS A 402 3.98 -5.40 -7.71
CA CYS A 402 5.10 -4.80 -6.99
C CYS A 402 5.42 -3.41 -7.54
N SER A 403 6.02 -2.58 -6.69
CA SER A 403 6.66 -1.35 -7.15
C SER A 403 8.07 -1.64 -7.66
N PHE A 404 8.61 -0.75 -8.49
CA PHE A 404 10.00 -0.85 -8.91
C PHE A 404 10.63 0.51 -9.18
N SER A 405 11.95 0.53 -9.34
CA SER A 405 12.71 1.59 -9.97
C SER A 405 13.85 0.98 -10.78
N VAL A 406 14.13 1.56 -11.95
CA VAL A 406 15.34 1.25 -12.73
C VAL A 406 16.35 2.36 -12.48
N GLU A 407 17.53 2.02 -11.97
CA GLU A 407 18.52 2.98 -11.49
C GLU A 407 19.91 2.70 -12.09
N ILE A 408 20.59 3.75 -12.53
CA ILE A 408 21.95 3.70 -13.05
C ILE A 408 22.90 4.40 -12.09
N THR A 409 24.03 3.73 -11.82
CA THR A 409 25.22 4.38 -11.25
C THR A 409 26.03 4.98 -12.38
N PRO A 410 26.05 6.33 -12.52
CA PRO A 410 26.78 6.97 -13.60
C PRO A 410 28.29 6.77 -13.45
N HIS A 411 28.96 6.52 -14.56
CA HIS A 411 30.42 6.42 -14.70
C HIS A 411 30.80 6.85 -16.12
N ASP A 412 32.03 7.32 -16.30
CA ASP A 412 32.43 8.06 -17.50
C ASP A 412 32.37 7.18 -18.77
N GLU A 413 32.62 5.88 -18.67
CA GLU A 413 32.57 4.92 -19.78
C GLU A 413 31.15 4.76 -20.36
N LEU A 414 30.13 5.04 -19.57
CA LEU A 414 28.72 4.92 -19.97
C LEU A 414 28.26 6.09 -20.85
N ILE A 415 29.01 7.20 -20.87
CA ILE A 415 28.62 8.44 -21.58
C ILE A 415 28.36 8.19 -23.06
N LYS A 416 29.19 7.37 -23.72
CA LYS A 416 29.04 7.03 -25.15
C LYS A 416 27.79 6.20 -25.49
N TYR A 417 27.08 5.71 -24.47
CA TYR A 417 25.86 4.89 -24.63
C TYR A 417 24.60 5.60 -24.15
N ILE A 418 24.68 6.88 -23.75
CA ILE A 418 23.53 7.59 -23.15
C ILE A 418 22.30 7.56 -24.07
N ASP A 419 22.46 7.86 -25.35
CA ASP A 419 21.32 7.90 -26.29
C ASP A 419 20.70 6.50 -26.48
N GLU A 420 21.54 5.48 -26.64
CA GLU A 420 21.10 4.08 -26.73
C GLU A 420 20.33 3.65 -25.47
N ILE A 421 20.84 3.99 -24.28
CA ILE A 421 20.20 3.69 -23.00
C ILE A 421 18.86 4.39 -22.88
N LYS A 422 18.77 5.66 -23.28
CA LYS A 422 17.52 6.43 -23.23
C LYS A 422 16.47 5.81 -24.14
N GLU A 423 16.82 5.52 -25.40
CA GLU A 423 15.91 4.88 -26.35
C GLU A 423 15.44 3.52 -25.84
N PHE A 424 16.38 2.67 -25.41
CA PHE A 424 16.07 1.37 -24.84
C PHE A 424 15.12 1.47 -23.64
N SER A 425 15.38 2.42 -22.73
CA SER A 425 14.61 2.56 -21.50
C SER A 425 13.20 3.08 -21.72
N ILE A 426 13.02 4.07 -22.61
CA ILE A 426 11.67 4.51 -22.99
C ILE A 426 10.90 3.35 -23.60
N LYS A 427 11.51 2.64 -24.55
CA LYS A 427 10.86 1.51 -25.25
C LYS A 427 10.48 0.35 -24.31
N LYS A 428 11.34 0.01 -23.34
CA LYS A 428 11.16 -1.19 -22.51
C LYS A 428 10.54 -0.91 -21.13
N PHE A 429 10.76 0.27 -20.56
CA PHE A 429 10.30 0.62 -19.20
C PHE A 429 9.27 1.76 -19.19
N GLY A 430 8.98 2.36 -20.35
CA GLY A 430 8.07 3.50 -20.51
C GLY A 430 8.61 4.83 -19.96
N ALA A 431 9.82 4.83 -19.37
CA ALA A 431 10.43 6.00 -18.78
C ALA A 431 11.95 5.85 -18.67
N LEU A 432 12.65 6.98 -18.50
CA LEU A 432 14.10 7.00 -18.31
C LEU A 432 14.50 6.49 -16.91
N PRO A 433 15.64 5.79 -16.79
CA PRO A 433 16.17 5.37 -15.50
C PRO A 433 16.44 6.56 -14.59
N HIS A 434 16.44 6.32 -13.28
CA HIS A 434 16.97 7.29 -12.35
C HIS A 434 18.49 7.22 -12.33
N ILE A 435 19.12 8.39 -12.21
CA ILE A 435 20.58 8.48 -12.11
C ILE A 435 20.92 8.81 -10.66
N THR A 436 21.85 8.05 -10.07
CA THR A 436 22.39 8.37 -8.73
C THR A 436 23.64 9.27 -8.86
N VAL A 437 24.38 9.43 -7.78
CA VAL A 437 25.70 10.07 -7.81
C VAL A 437 26.71 9.06 -7.32
N ALA A 438 27.60 8.64 -8.21
CA ALA A 438 28.72 7.76 -7.90
C ALA A 438 29.76 8.53 -7.08
N ARG A 439 30.48 7.83 -6.21
CA ARG A 439 31.41 8.45 -5.26
C ARG A 439 32.67 7.62 -5.11
N LYS A 440 33.77 8.29 -4.79
CA LYS A 440 35.02 7.64 -4.38
C LYS A 440 34.86 7.16 -2.94
N ASP A 441 34.54 5.88 -2.73
CA ASP A 441 34.20 5.36 -1.39
C ASP A 441 35.39 5.35 -0.42
N ASN A 442 36.62 5.23 -0.93
CA ASN A 442 37.85 5.25 -0.12
C ASN A 442 38.40 6.67 0.11
N ASP A 443 37.73 7.70 -0.44
CA ASP A 443 38.11 9.10 -0.27
C ASP A 443 37.47 9.69 0.99
N LYS A 444 38.24 10.53 1.71
CA LYS A 444 37.81 11.14 2.99
C LYS A 444 36.61 12.07 2.81
N ASP A 445 36.56 12.79 1.71
CA ASP A 445 35.52 13.77 1.40
C ASP A 445 34.38 13.17 0.57
N LYS A 446 34.55 11.92 0.12
CA LYS A 446 33.61 11.14 -0.69
C LYS A 446 33.24 11.90 -1.95
N GLU A 447 34.26 12.35 -2.68
CA GLU A 447 34.08 13.10 -3.91
C GLU A 447 33.26 12.35 -4.97
N ILE A 448 32.70 13.10 -5.93
CA ILE A 448 32.00 12.51 -7.07
C ILE A 448 33.01 11.68 -7.88
N LEU A 449 32.63 10.45 -8.24
CA LEU A 449 33.45 9.57 -9.07
C LEU A 449 33.29 9.95 -10.54
N THR A 450 34.14 10.84 -11.03
CA THR A 450 34.17 11.28 -12.43
C THR A 450 35.47 12.06 -12.72
N ASN A 451 35.90 12.08 -13.97
CA ASN A 451 36.98 12.96 -14.46
C ASN A 451 36.49 14.37 -14.86
N PHE A 452 35.17 14.61 -14.84
CA PHE A 452 34.58 15.88 -15.23
C PHE A 452 34.41 16.85 -14.06
N SER A 453 34.34 18.15 -14.36
CA SER A 453 33.91 19.12 -13.35
C SER A 453 32.46 18.87 -12.90
N LYS A 454 32.08 19.31 -11.69
CA LYS A 454 30.70 19.16 -11.19
C LYS A 454 29.65 19.76 -12.14
N LYS A 455 29.98 20.85 -12.86
CA LYS A 455 29.11 21.48 -13.85
C LYS A 455 28.90 20.58 -15.07
N GLN A 456 29.98 20.10 -15.68
CA GLN A 456 29.92 19.19 -16.83
C GLN A 456 29.22 17.87 -16.46
N TYR A 457 29.56 17.30 -15.29
CA TYR A 457 28.89 16.12 -14.76
C TYR A 457 27.37 16.33 -14.63
N ASN A 458 26.94 17.50 -14.14
CA ASN A 458 25.52 17.84 -14.10
C ASN A 458 24.90 17.92 -15.51
N GLU A 459 25.54 18.60 -16.45
CA GLU A 459 25.07 18.74 -17.83
C GLU A 459 24.89 17.38 -18.51
N ILE A 460 25.86 16.48 -18.36
CA ILE A 460 25.83 15.13 -18.94
C ILE A 460 24.65 14.30 -18.40
N TRP A 461 24.46 14.27 -17.08
CA TRP A 461 23.52 13.33 -16.47
C TRP A 461 22.12 13.90 -16.22
N SER A 462 21.96 15.23 -16.20
CA SER A 462 20.66 15.87 -15.97
C SER A 462 19.65 15.60 -17.09
N ILE A 463 20.10 15.22 -18.29
CA ILE A 463 19.23 14.89 -19.44
C ILE A 463 18.33 13.67 -19.21
N PHE A 464 18.61 12.85 -18.18
CA PHE A 464 17.71 11.78 -17.74
C PHE A 464 16.50 12.30 -16.96
N ASN A 465 16.44 13.60 -16.66
CA ASN A 465 15.38 14.24 -15.88
C ASN A 465 15.11 13.51 -14.55
N SER A 466 16.16 13.03 -13.90
CA SER A 466 16.04 12.27 -12.65
C SER A 466 15.99 13.23 -11.46
N LYS A 467 14.84 13.26 -10.76
CA LYS A 467 14.70 14.02 -9.50
C LYS A 467 15.65 13.50 -8.41
N MET A 468 15.95 12.21 -8.42
CA MET A 468 16.97 11.63 -7.54
C MET A 468 18.34 12.26 -7.79
N PHE A 469 18.76 12.34 -9.05
CA PHE A 469 20.04 12.92 -9.44
C PHE A 469 20.15 14.38 -8.98
N SER A 470 19.16 15.21 -9.36
CA SER A 470 19.19 16.65 -9.08
C SER A 470 19.20 16.95 -7.58
N PHE A 471 18.38 16.23 -6.79
CA PHE A 471 18.38 16.40 -5.33
C PHE A 471 19.65 15.85 -4.66
N LYS A 472 20.16 14.70 -5.10
CA LYS A 472 21.38 14.14 -4.55
C LYS A 472 22.57 15.04 -4.85
N LEU A 473 22.69 15.57 -6.07
CA LEU A 473 23.78 16.45 -6.49
C LEU A 473 23.76 17.80 -5.74
N SER A 474 22.58 18.35 -5.44
CA SER A 474 22.44 19.60 -4.68
C SER A 474 22.83 19.47 -3.21
N THR A 475 22.81 18.25 -2.67
CA THR A 475 23.19 17.95 -1.28
C THR A 475 24.58 17.29 -1.17
N PHE A 476 25.16 16.88 -2.29
CA PHE A 476 26.47 16.24 -2.36
C PHE A 476 27.58 17.22 -1.96
N GLN A 477 28.50 16.77 -1.11
CA GLN A 477 29.55 17.57 -0.47
C GLN A 477 29.04 18.76 0.37
N VAL A 478 27.75 18.79 0.74
CA VAL A 478 27.20 19.81 1.62
C VAL A 478 27.04 19.27 3.05
N LYS A 479 28.02 19.54 3.91
CA LYS A 479 28.00 19.12 5.32
C LYS A 479 26.72 19.58 6.00
N ARG A 480 26.08 18.66 6.74
CA ARG A 480 24.90 18.95 7.56
C ARG A 480 25.35 19.33 8.97
N LYS A 481 24.83 20.45 9.47
CA LYS A 481 25.11 20.99 10.82
C LYS A 481 23.82 21.12 11.66
N GLU A 482 22.67 20.89 11.03
CA GLU A 482 21.37 20.85 11.64
C GLU A 482 21.22 19.61 12.54
N PHE A 483 20.20 19.61 13.42
CA PHE A 483 19.95 18.46 14.27
C PHE A 483 19.39 17.29 13.46
N CYS A 484 20.14 16.20 13.38
CA CYS A 484 19.81 14.96 12.66
C CYS A 484 19.30 13.88 13.61
N TYR A 485 18.14 13.29 13.29
CA TYR A 485 17.48 12.23 14.06
C TYR A 485 17.91 10.81 13.67
N ALA A 486 19.00 10.67 12.91
CA ALA A 486 19.64 9.36 12.66
C ALA A 486 20.07 8.76 14.01
N GLY A 487 19.73 7.49 14.26
CA GLY A 487 19.81 6.82 15.56
C GLY A 487 18.55 6.92 16.42
N LYS A 488 17.49 7.57 15.90
CA LYS A 488 16.15 7.56 16.50
C LYS A 488 15.06 7.23 15.48
N TRP A 489 15.06 7.91 14.34
CA TRP A 489 14.07 7.71 13.28
C TRP A 489 14.62 6.94 12.09
N THR A 490 15.94 6.97 11.90
CA THR A 490 16.62 6.24 10.85
C THR A 490 17.83 5.52 11.39
N TYR A 491 18.18 4.39 10.78
CA TYR A 491 19.27 3.53 11.23
C TYR A 491 19.97 2.86 10.06
N SER A 492 21.17 2.34 10.31
CA SER A 492 21.80 1.33 9.47
C SER A 492 21.88 0.03 10.25
N LEU A 493 21.48 -1.09 9.64
CA LEU A 493 21.43 -2.41 10.28
C LEU A 493 22.16 -3.43 9.43
N ASN A 494 23.07 -4.21 10.02
CA ASN A 494 23.60 -5.39 9.36
C ASN A 494 22.68 -6.59 9.65
N MET A 495 22.04 -7.13 8.60
CA MET A 495 21.05 -8.21 8.72
C MET A 495 21.66 -9.58 9.04
N GLY A 496 22.97 -9.76 8.86
CA GLY A 496 23.64 -11.02 9.19
C GLY A 496 23.90 -11.19 10.67
N ASN A 497 24.19 -10.10 11.37
CA ASN A 497 24.62 -10.16 12.77
C ASN A 497 23.80 -9.29 13.73
N GLY A 498 22.92 -8.41 13.25
CA GLY A 498 22.07 -7.57 14.08
C GLY A 498 22.70 -6.25 14.54
N LEU A 499 23.90 -5.90 14.04
CA LEU A 499 24.57 -4.66 14.42
C LEU A 499 23.81 -3.44 13.88
N LEU A 500 23.10 -2.75 14.77
CA LEU A 500 22.39 -1.50 14.53
C LEU A 500 23.31 -0.32 14.83
N LYS A 501 23.37 0.63 13.91
CA LYS A 501 24.11 1.89 14.01
C LYS A 501 23.17 3.07 13.79
N GLN A 502 23.53 4.23 14.35
CA GLN A 502 22.75 5.45 14.15
C GLN A 502 22.70 5.89 12.68
N CYS A 503 23.82 5.74 11.98
CA CYS A 503 24.00 6.03 10.55
C CYS A 503 25.24 5.23 10.07
N TYR A 504 25.70 5.46 8.84
CA TYR A 504 26.90 4.83 8.29
C TYR A 504 28.15 5.06 9.16
N SER A 505 28.36 6.31 9.58
CA SER A 505 29.27 6.68 10.66
C SER A 505 28.47 6.99 11.91
N SER A 506 28.88 6.42 13.04
CA SER A 506 28.10 6.44 14.28
C SER A 506 28.97 6.45 15.52
N PHE A 507 28.48 7.06 16.60
CA PHE A 507 29.11 7.04 17.92
C PHE A 507 28.73 5.81 18.75
N PHE A 508 27.62 5.17 18.40
CA PHE A 508 27.02 4.08 19.16
C PHE A 508 26.59 2.97 18.22
N ASN A 509 26.91 1.74 18.58
CA ASN A 509 26.41 0.56 17.90
C ASN A 509 25.94 -0.46 18.93
N VAL A 510 24.91 -1.22 18.58
CA VAL A 510 24.35 -2.26 19.43
C VAL A 510 23.88 -3.41 18.57
N ASN A 511 24.12 -4.63 19.03
CA ASN A 511 23.52 -5.79 18.41
C ASN A 511 22.09 -5.96 18.91
N ILE A 512 21.11 -5.72 18.05
CA ILE A 512 19.69 -5.81 18.43
C ILE A 512 19.12 -7.22 18.27
N PHE A 513 19.92 -8.19 17.81
CA PHE A 513 19.54 -9.60 17.66
C PHE A 513 20.06 -10.46 18.82
N ASP A 514 21.10 -10.04 19.56
CA ASP A 514 21.64 -10.83 20.68
C ASP A 514 20.60 -11.04 21.81
N ASP A 515 19.83 -9.99 22.14
CA ASP A 515 18.63 -10.11 22.98
C ASP A 515 17.50 -9.22 22.44
N ILE A 516 16.44 -9.87 21.94
CA ILE A 516 15.28 -9.19 21.37
C ILE A 516 14.35 -8.58 22.43
N ASN A 517 14.47 -8.99 23.70
CA ASN A 517 13.70 -8.42 24.80
C ASN A 517 14.32 -7.13 25.32
N THR A 518 15.61 -6.92 25.10
CA THR A 518 16.27 -5.65 25.44
C THR A 518 15.73 -4.53 24.55
N PRO A 519 15.26 -3.40 25.15
CA PRO A 519 14.82 -2.24 24.40
C PRO A 519 15.94 -1.65 23.53
N ILE A 520 15.58 -1.23 22.32
CA ILE A 520 16.54 -0.59 21.42
C ILE A 520 16.86 0.81 21.96
N LYS A 521 18.12 1.06 22.30
CA LYS A 521 18.58 2.38 22.74
C LYS A 521 18.50 3.37 21.58
N GLU A 522 17.60 4.35 21.68
CA GLU A 522 17.43 5.40 20.67
C GLU A 522 18.20 6.67 21.05
N GLU A 523 19.29 6.95 20.34
CA GLU A 523 20.11 8.14 20.55
C GLU A 523 20.42 8.79 19.20
N SER A 524 20.07 10.06 19.04
CA SER A 524 20.28 10.77 17.78
C SER A 524 21.73 11.25 17.62
N ILE A 525 22.25 11.23 16.40
CA ILE A 525 23.53 11.89 16.05
C ILE A 525 23.50 13.39 16.41
N GLY A 526 22.32 14.02 16.32
CA GLY A 526 22.16 15.43 16.64
C GLY A 526 22.93 16.32 15.65
N LYS A 527 23.69 17.28 16.16
CA LYS A 527 24.48 18.21 15.33
C LYS A 527 25.89 17.71 15.01
N LYS A 528 26.26 16.51 15.45
CA LYS A 528 27.62 15.95 15.37
C LYS A 528 27.75 14.95 14.23
N CYS A 529 27.23 15.27 13.04
CA CYS A 529 27.36 14.38 11.88
C CYS A 529 28.83 14.09 11.60
N LEU A 530 29.20 12.80 11.56
CA LEU A 530 30.58 12.36 11.30
C LEU A 530 30.90 12.30 9.81
N GLU A 531 29.90 12.06 8.97
CA GLU A 531 30.05 11.99 7.52
C GLU A 531 30.38 13.36 6.91
N PRO A 532 31.27 13.47 5.90
CA PRO A 532 31.59 14.74 5.24
C PRO A 532 30.34 15.41 4.66
N HIS A 533 29.38 14.61 4.20
CA HIS A 533 28.04 15.02 3.79
C HIS A 533 27.09 13.81 3.76
N CYS A 534 25.79 14.04 3.60
CA CYS A 534 24.82 12.95 3.52
C CYS A 534 24.79 12.35 2.10
N TYR A 535 25.71 11.43 1.80
CA TYR A 535 25.84 10.87 0.44
C TYR A 535 24.66 10.01 -0.01
N ASN A 536 23.81 9.53 0.92
CA ASN A 536 22.51 8.91 0.62
C ASN A 536 21.33 9.82 1.01
N SER A 537 21.50 11.13 0.82
CA SER A 537 20.50 12.17 1.11
C SER A 537 19.13 11.89 0.50
N HIS A 538 19.11 11.38 -0.73
CA HIS A 538 17.89 11.03 -1.47
C HIS A 538 17.02 9.98 -0.75
N ALA A 539 17.54 9.24 0.23
CA ALA A 539 16.75 8.40 1.13
C ALA A 539 16.56 9.06 2.51
N PHE A 540 17.65 9.33 3.23
CA PHE A 540 17.57 9.81 4.62
C PHE A 540 16.88 11.18 4.74
N LEU A 541 17.23 12.14 3.89
CA LEU A 541 16.72 13.51 3.99
C LEU A 541 15.30 13.62 3.42
N THR A 542 14.94 12.83 2.41
CA THR A 542 13.59 12.83 1.82
C THR A 542 12.56 12.17 2.73
N PHE A 543 12.94 11.24 3.62
CA PHE A 543 12.08 10.82 4.73
C PHE A 543 12.04 11.80 5.91
N GLY A 544 12.86 12.85 5.87
CA GLY A 544 12.85 13.92 6.87
C GLY A 544 13.66 13.62 8.13
N THR A 545 14.75 12.85 8.03
CA THR A 545 15.69 12.63 9.15
C THR A 545 16.18 13.95 9.78
N ILE A 546 16.20 15.04 9.01
CA ILE A 546 16.38 16.42 9.50
C ILE A 546 15.08 17.21 9.21
N PRO A 547 14.14 17.30 10.16
CA PRO A 547 12.81 17.93 9.95
C PRO A 547 12.82 19.38 9.50
N LYS A 548 13.89 20.12 9.85
CA LYS A 548 14.03 21.55 9.54
C LYS A 548 14.36 21.77 8.06
N LEU A 549 14.84 20.75 7.35
CA LEU A 549 15.11 20.86 5.92
C LEU A 549 13.81 20.64 5.14
N ARG A 550 13.53 21.55 4.21
CA ARG A 550 12.51 21.33 3.19
C ARG A 550 13.09 20.40 2.14
N THR A 551 12.58 19.18 2.10
CA THR A 551 13.05 18.14 1.17
C THR A 551 11.90 17.55 0.36
N PRO A 552 12.16 17.10 -0.88
CA PRO A 552 11.21 16.30 -1.66
C PRO A 552 10.75 15.05 -0.91
N PHE A 553 9.62 14.48 -1.30
CA PHE A 553 9.20 13.19 -0.77
C PHE A 553 10.01 12.04 -1.37
N TYR A 554 10.09 10.91 -0.67
CA TYR A 554 10.91 9.78 -1.13
C TYR A 554 10.36 9.17 -2.42
N TYR A 555 9.02 9.12 -2.58
CA TYR A 555 8.42 8.60 -3.82
C TYR A 555 8.89 9.37 -5.06
N GLU A 556 9.20 10.67 -4.94
CA GLU A 556 9.69 11.48 -6.06
C GLU A 556 11.09 11.07 -6.54
N MET A 557 11.86 10.38 -5.70
CA MET A 557 13.20 9.87 -6.03
C MET A 557 13.16 8.49 -6.71
N ARG A 558 11.98 7.86 -6.74
CA ARG A 558 11.80 6.47 -7.18
C ARG A 558 10.82 6.35 -8.32
N ASN A 559 9.78 7.17 -8.30
CA ASN A 559 8.69 7.04 -9.24
C ASN A 559 9.03 7.64 -10.60
N ARG A 560 8.47 7.02 -11.64
CA ARG A 560 8.33 7.58 -12.98
C ARG A 560 6.89 7.39 -13.43
N VAL A 561 6.44 8.28 -14.29
CA VAL A 561 5.14 8.17 -14.98
C VAL A 561 5.46 7.88 -16.45
N ALA A 562 4.91 6.79 -16.98
CA ALA A 562 5.01 6.46 -18.40
C ALA A 562 3.98 7.25 -19.22
N GLU A 563 4.10 7.25 -20.54
CA GLU A 563 3.18 7.96 -21.44
C GLU A 563 1.73 7.47 -21.32
N ASP A 564 1.55 6.17 -21.07
CA ASP A 564 0.25 5.57 -20.78
C ASP A 564 -0.33 5.98 -19.41
N GLY A 565 0.41 6.75 -18.61
CA GLY A 565 0.02 7.18 -17.27
C GLY A 565 0.21 6.14 -16.17
N SER A 566 0.69 4.95 -16.50
CA SER A 566 1.13 3.99 -15.49
C SER A 566 2.37 4.50 -14.78
N GLU A 567 2.52 4.14 -13.52
CA GLU A 567 3.65 4.54 -12.70
C GLU A 567 4.54 3.35 -12.34
N TRP A 568 5.79 3.63 -12.02
CA TRP A 568 6.71 2.60 -11.50
C TRP A 568 6.40 2.21 -10.05
N LEU A 569 5.78 3.12 -9.28
CA LEU A 569 5.26 2.79 -7.96
C LEU A 569 3.78 2.46 -8.04
N ASN A 570 3.40 1.34 -7.43
CA ASN A 570 2.00 1.06 -7.14
C ASN A 570 1.43 2.11 -6.16
N PRO A 571 0.09 2.28 -6.10
CA PRO A 571 -0.52 3.29 -5.24
C PRO A 571 -0.14 3.17 -3.75
N TYR A 572 -0.02 1.95 -3.23
CA TYR A 572 0.27 1.68 -1.82
C TYR A 572 1.68 2.11 -1.40
N MET A 573 2.70 1.69 -2.14
CA MET A 573 4.09 2.07 -1.90
C MET A 573 4.30 3.57 -2.11
N LYS A 574 3.64 4.15 -3.13
CA LYS A 574 3.68 5.59 -3.40
C LYS A 574 3.12 6.38 -2.23
N GLU A 575 1.96 5.99 -1.70
CA GLU A 575 1.35 6.64 -0.55
C GLU A 575 2.20 6.47 0.72
N PHE A 576 2.71 5.27 1.00
CA PHE A 576 3.62 5.07 2.14
C PHE A 576 4.87 5.95 2.06
N CYS A 577 5.42 6.13 0.85
CA CYS A 577 6.58 6.98 0.58
C CYS A 577 6.24 8.48 0.41
N SER A 578 4.96 8.86 0.51
CA SER A 578 4.47 10.25 0.56
C SER A 578 4.51 10.82 1.99
N HIS A 579 4.73 9.98 3.01
CA HIS A 579 4.85 10.41 4.40
C HIS A 579 6.27 10.73 4.84
N LYS A 580 6.41 11.66 5.79
CA LYS A 580 7.65 11.96 6.49
C LYS A 580 7.68 11.32 7.88
N LEU A 581 8.86 10.93 8.34
CA LEU A 581 9.07 10.33 9.66
C LEU A 581 8.55 11.19 10.81
N LYS A 582 8.60 12.53 10.67
CA LYS A 582 8.09 13.45 11.70
C LYS A 582 6.62 13.19 12.04
N GLU A 583 5.78 12.80 11.07
CA GLU A 583 4.34 12.63 11.26
C GLU A 583 3.99 11.57 12.32
N ASN A 584 4.80 10.52 12.42
CA ASN A 584 4.65 9.42 13.38
C ASN A 584 5.60 9.49 14.59
N ASN A 585 6.50 10.48 14.61
CA ASN A 585 7.49 10.62 15.67
C ASN A 585 7.31 11.88 16.52
N THR A 586 6.56 12.90 16.06
CA THR A 586 6.35 14.14 16.83
C THR A 586 5.07 14.17 17.67
N LYS A 587 4.05 13.35 17.39
CA LYS A 587 2.87 13.22 18.27
C LYS A 587 3.28 12.86 19.71
N ASN A 588 4.30 12.01 19.86
CA ASN A 588 4.86 11.65 21.16
C ASN A 588 5.62 12.80 21.84
N ILE A 589 6.16 13.78 21.12
CA ILE A 589 6.96 14.86 21.73
C ILE A 589 6.08 15.84 22.50
N PHE A 590 4.86 16.12 22.03
CA PHE A 590 3.92 16.99 22.74
C PHE A 590 3.32 16.28 23.97
N ILE A 591 2.89 15.02 23.82
CA ILE A 591 2.36 14.23 24.94
C ILE A 591 3.44 14.03 26.03
N LEU A 592 4.67 13.66 25.66
CA LEU A 592 5.78 13.52 26.62
C LEU A 592 6.18 14.84 27.29
N ARG A 593 6.02 15.98 26.61
CA ARG A 593 6.25 17.31 27.22
C ARG A 593 5.15 17.67 28.21
N GLU A 594 3.89 17.38 27.88
CA GLU A 594 2.76 17.57 28.81
C GLU A 594 2.86 16.65 30.03
N GLU A 595 3.20 15.37 29.84
CA GLU A 595 3.37 14.41 30.93
C GLU A 595 4.54 14.78 31.83
N LYS A 596 5.69 15.18 31.28
CA LYS A 596 6.81 15.73 32.06
C LYS A 596 6.42 16.99 32.82
N GLY A 597 5.68 17.91 32.19
CA GLY A 597 5.17 19.11 32.85
C GLY A 597 4.19 18.80 33.98
N ARG A 598 3.35 17.77 33.83
CA ARG A 598 2.43 17.29 34.88
C ARG A 598 3.17 16.60 36.02
N GLU A 599 4.21 15.82 35.73
CA GLU A 599 5.01 15.14 36.75
C GLU A 599 5.86 16.13 37.56
N GLU A 600 6.43 17.14 36.90
CA GLU A 600 7.19 18.21 37.57
C GLU A 600 6.28 19.03 38.51
N LYS A 601 5.06 19.38 38.07
CA LYS A 601 4.05 20.00 38.94
C LYS A 601 3.70 19.14 40.17
N ARG A 602 3.50 17.83 39.99
CA ARG A 602 3.24 16.90 41.11
C ARG A 602 4.42 16.82 42.10
N ARG A 603 5.66 16.84 41.61
CA ARG A 603 6.86 16.86 42.48
C ARG A 603 6.99 18.17 43.24
N GLU A 604 6.68 19.29 42.61
CA GLU A 604 6.71 20.61 43.25
C GLU A 604 5.64 20.73 44.34
N GLU A 605 4.42 20.22 44.08
CA GLU A 605 3.33 20.21 45.06
C GLU A 605 3.66 19.37 46.30
N LYS A 606 4.22 18.16 46.11
CA LYS A 606 4.71 17.33 47.22
C LYS A 606 5.77 18.05 48.08
N ARG A 607 6.72 18.75 47.45
CA ARG A 607 7.74 19.54 48.17
C ARG A 607 7.12 20.69 48.97
N ARG A 608 6.08 21.34 48.44
CA ARG A 608 5.36 22.42 49.15
C ARG A 608 4.57 21.87 50.34
N GLU A 609 3.93 20.71 50.18
CA GLU A 609 3.18 20.06 51.25
C GLU A 609 4.11 19.59 52.39
N GLU A 610 5.27 19.02 52.05
CA GLU A 610 6.28 18.60 53.02
C GLU A 610 6.82 19.78 53.82
N LYS A 611 7.13 20.91 53.17
CA LYS A 611 7.51 22.16 53.86
C LYS A 611 6.43 22.66 54.82
N ARG A 612 5.15 22.64 54.43
CA ARG A 612 4.02 23.02 55.31
C ARG A 612 3.89 22.09 56.51
N ARG A 613 4.12 20.79 56.33
CA ARG A 613 4.10 19.81 57.45
C ARG A 613 5.26 20.04 58.40
N GLU A 614 6.45 20.34 57.88
CA GLU A 614 7.62 20.64 58.69
C GLU A 614 7.44 21.94 59.50
N GLU A 615 6.87 22.97 58.88
CA GLU A 615 6.57 24.24 59.54
C GLU A 615 5.54 24.07 60.67
N LYS A 616 4.46 23.30 60.43
CA LYS A 616 3.49 22.95 61.49
C LYS A 616 4.16 22.21 62.66
N ARG A 617 5.05 21.24 62.39
CA ARG A 617 5.79 20.53 63.44
C ARG A 617 6.71 21.46 64.23
N ARG A 618 7.34 22.44 63.57
CA ARG A 618 8.17 23.44 64.25
C ARG A 618 7.32 24.37 65.12
N GLU A 619 6.16 24.79 64.63
CA GLU A 619 5.24 25.65 65.38
C GLU A 619 4.66 24.92 66.60
N GLU A 620 4.30 23.64 66.45
CA GLU A 620 3.82 22.80 67.54
C GLU A 620 4.89 22.60 68.61
N LYS A 621 6.15 22.32 68.22
CA LYS A 621 7.29 22.28 69.15
C LYS A 621 7.49 23.59 69.90
N ARG A 622 7.41 24.74 69.21
CA ARG A 622 7.50 26.06 69.84
C ARG A 622 6.37 26.30 70.85
N ARG A 623 5.14 25.88 70.53
CA ARG A 623 4.00 25.96 71.45
C ARG A 623 4.18 25.05 72.65
N GLU A 624 4.76 23.87 72.46
CA GLU A 624 5.02 22.92 73.55
C GLU A 624 6.15 23.42 74.48
N GLU A 625 7.23 23.98 73.92
CA GLU A 625 8.28 24.65 74.70
C GLU A 625 7.72 25.82 75.51
N LYS A 626 6.90 26.67 74.89
CA LYS A 626 6.27 27.80 75.59
C LYS A 626 5.37 27.35 76.74
N ARG A 627 4.60 26.27 76.55
CA ARG A 627 3.79 25.64 77.62
C ARG A 627 4.66 25.04 78.73
N ARG A 628 5.85 24.53 78.42
CA ARG A 628 6.81 24.01 79.42
C ARG A 628 7.46 25.14 80.21
N GLU A 629 7.78 26.27 79.57
CA GLU A 629 8.29 27.47 80.23
C GLU A 629 7.24 28.10 81.15
N GLU A 630 5.99 28.25 80.70
CA GLU A 630 4.88 28.76 81.52
C GLU A 630 4.61 27.88 82.75
N LYS A 631 4.79 26.56 82.63
CA LYS A 631 4.70 25.64 83.79
C LYS A 631 5.88 25.74 84.75
N ARG A 632 7.07 26.13 84.28
CA ARG A 632 8.26 26.33 85.13
C ARG A 632 8.23 27.67 85.86
N SER A 633 7.53 28.67 85.34
CA SER A 633 7.38 29.98 85.99
C SER A 633 6.26 30.02 87.05
N ASN A 634 5.47 28.95 87.18
CA ASN A 634 4.39 28.80 88.17
C ASN A 634 4.76 27.83 89.33
N ILE A 635 6.05 27.51 89.46
CA ILE A 635 6.69 26.83 90.60
C ILE A 635 7.69 27.83 91.17
#